data_AF-A0A520C8H8-F1
#
_entry.id   AF-A0A520C8H8-F1
#
_cell.length_a   1.000
_cell.length_b   1.000
_cell.length_c   1.000
_cell.angle_alpha   90.00
_cell.angle_beta   90.00
_cell.angle_gamma   90.00
#
_symmetry.space_group_name_H-M   'P 1'
#
loop_
_entity.id
_entity.type
_entity.pdbx_description
1 polymer ?
#
loop_
_entity_poly.entity_id
_entity_poly.type
_entity_poly.pdbx_seq_one_letter_code
_entity_poly.pdbx_strand_id
1 'polypeptide(L)'
;LGVAPYAKLASSSFVNLMPDDLNQLKVLGVSVQNHSYGTDINNIYGIEATAYDKQAFEADTLLHVFSAGNKGTFTSISGIYNGIANFSNLTGNFKQAKNTLVVGGINKENKVEELSSKGPAYDGRVKPDIVAMGEDGTSGAAAISAGVVALLQQKYHSQFNKMPSSALIRSVLVNSADDLGTANVDYTSGFGKLNALNALKTIDENKFITAEVQSQQDYTLQIVVPTAQKEVKVSLVWNDPAAELNSAQSIVNHLDLSLETPSGQIILPWVLNSYPHIDSLLKPAERKRDDLNTVQQLSLNQVTPGVYTIHVKARTLNQPKQAFAMAYQFKSMDAFEFTYPQNELFASEDNYIRWNASYDTNQIGQLSVSFNDGASWQTIASGVILANDFFKWNTPNLFGKAILKMQVGAKSYLSKSFAISKPLTLKVGFNCSDRVLVYWPKQAEAVNYTVYHIKNNVLTALVTLTDTILSINKKDLASTYLAVNANGPNFSGLKSYTIDYTQQGLSCYQQSFSGVVVNSQIKLDLAIGSTYNLKRIVWEKQTGLNTYSSIKTQDIERDTLHYTLMDVNPKKGVQRYRVTFETIDGLKFTSDIIALDFLKEDEFLYYPNPVTQYLTISPGSFEQYDFELYNMLGSKIINEKGNGTQQFDFNKCLPGLYIV
;
A
#
# COMPACT_ATOMS: atom_id res chain seq x y z
N LEU A 1 5.77 -3.33 -2.68
CA LEU A 1 6.42 -3.30 -1.35
C LEU A 1 6.21 -1.91 -0.76
N GLY A 2 6.04 -1.79 0.57
CA GLY A 2 5.99 -0.49 1.23
C GLY A 2 7.33 0.25 1.17
N VAL A 3 7.35 1.53 1.54
CA VAL A 3 8.53 2.40 1.42
C VAL A 3 9.71 1.92 2.30
N ALA A 4 9.42 1.43 3.51
CA ALA A 4 10.42 0.92 4.46
C ALA A 4 10.19 -0.58 4.76
N PRO A 5 10.54 -1.49 3.83
CA PRO A 5 10.14 -2.90 3.90
C PRO A 5 10.78 -3.70 5.05
N TYR A 6 11.83 -3.16 5.69
CA TYR A 6 12.52 -3.79 6.83
C TYR A 6 12.16 -3.16 8.18
N ALA A 7 11.23 -2.19 8.21
CA ALA A 7 10.77 -1.60 9.47
C ALA A 7 9.97 -2.64 10.28
N LYS A 8 10.13 -2.60 11.61
CA LYS A 8 9.24 -3.32 12.53
C LYS A 8 7.91 -2.57 12.64
N LEU A 9 6.84 -3.29 12.95
CA LEU A 9 5.51 -2.73 13.12
C LEU A 9 5.02 -2.95 14.56
N ALA A 10 4.37 -1.93 15.11
CA ALA A 10 3.54 -2.01 16.30
C ALA A 10 2.14 -1.52 15.91
N SER A 11 1.10 -2.08 16.53
CA SER A 11 -0.29 -1.72 16.25
C SER A 11 -0.87 -0.88 17.39
N SER A 12 -1.64 0.14 17.02
CA SER A 12 -2.52 0.87 17.94
C SER A 12 -3.97 0.80 17.44
N SER A 13 -4.91 1.02 18.36
CA SER A 13 -6.34 1.01 18.10
C SER A 13 -6.88 2.43 17.97
N PHE A 14 -7.65 2.69 16.90
CA PHE A 14 -8.33 3.97 16.71
C PHE A 14 -9.59 4.14 17.57
N VAL A 15 -9.90 3.17 18.45
CA VAL A 15 -11.02 3.28 19.41
C VAL A 15 -10.82 4.46 20.36
N ASN A 16 -9.56 4.75 20.71
CA ASN A 16 -9.17 5.97 21.41
C ASN A 16 -8.40 6.86 20.44
N LEU A 17 -8.82 8.13 20.33
CA LEU A 17 -8.18 9.09 19.42
C LEU A 17 -7.07 9.89 20.11
N MET A 18 -6.92 9.76 21.43
CA MET A 18 -5.79 10.31 22.19
C MET A 18 -4.48 9.63 21.80
N PRO A 19 -3.33 10.30 21.97
CA PRO A 19 -2.03 9.64 21.79
C PRO A 19 -1.89 8.41 22.70
N ASP A 20 -1.20 7.39 22.18
CA ASP A 20 -0.86 6.19 22.95
C ASP A 20 0.04 6.52 24.15
N ASP A 21 0.08 5.62 25.13
CA ASP A 21 0.96 5.79 26.28
C ASP A 21 2.45 5.86 25.87
N LEU A 22 3.11 6.95 26.27
CA LEU A 22 4.48 7.23 25.87
C LEU A 22 5.47 6.17 26.38
N ASN A 23 5.25 5.58 27.55
CA ASN A 23 6.15 4.55 28.08
C ASN A 23 6.02 3.26 27.30
N GLN A 24 4.80 2.87 26.90
CA GLN A 24 4.57 1.73 26.02
C GLN A 24 5.26 1.92 24.66
N LEU A 25 5.12 3.11 24.06
CA LEU A 25 5.80 3.44 22.79
C LEU A 25 7.33 3.34 22.92
N LYS A 26 7.90 3.84 24.02
CA LYS A 26 9.33 3.72 24.31
C LYS A 26 9.79 2.26 24.46
N VAL A 27 9.03 1.44 25.18
CA VAL A 27 9.34 0.00 25.35
C VAL A 27 9.32 -0.73 24.01
N LEU A 28 8.40 -0.38 23.11
CA LEU A 28 8.30 -0.94 21.76
C LEU A 28 9.32 -0.35 20.77
N GLY A 29 10.03 0.72 21.15
CA GLY A 29 10.98 1.42 20.27
C GLY A 29 10.30 2.17 19.12
N VAL A 30 9.08 2.67 19.33
CA VAL A 30 8.32 3.42 18.32
C VAL A 30 8.87 4.86 18.22
N SER A 31 9.32 5.25 17.03
CA SER A 31 9.80 6.61 16.71
C SER A 31 8.92 7.36 15.71
N VAL A 32 7.96 6.67 15.08
CA VAL A 32 7.00 7.23 14.15
C VAL A 32 5.66 6.51 14.31
N GLN A 33 4.57 7.25 14.34
CA GLN A 33 3.22 6.71 14.33
C GLN A 33 2.45 7.24 13.12
N ASN A 34 1.80 6.32 12.39
CA ASN A 34 0.92 6.65 11.29
C ASN A 34 -0.54 6.64 11.74
N HIS A 35 -1.25 7.73 11.48
CA HIS A 35 -2.65 7.93 11.85
C HIS A 35 -3.49 8.23 10.58
N SER A 36 -3.85 7.16 9.87
CA SER A 36 -4.64 7.21 8.62
C SER A 36 -6.15 7.17 8.88
N TYR A 37 -6.65 7.99 9.80
CA TYR A 37 -8.07 8.10 10.15
C TYR A 37 -8.49 9.57 10.36
N GLY A 38 -9.80 9.80 10.52
CA GLY A 38 -10.37 11.12 10.74
C GLY A 38 -11.80 11.03 11.28
N THR A 39 -12.28 12.12 11.85
CA THR A 39 -13.69 12.29 12.24
C THR A 39 -14.38 13.29 11.31
N ASP A 40 -15.30 14.11 11.81
CA ASP A 40 -15.83 15.25 11.06
C ASP A 40 -14.85 16.43 11.01
N ILE A 41 -15.19 17.45 10.20
CA ILE A 41 -14.42 18.69 10.16
C ILE A 41 -14.47 19.30 11.55
N ASN A 42 -13.30 19.59 12.13
CA ASN A 42 -13.22 20.15 13.47
C ASN A 42 -12.16 21.23 13.54
N ASN A 43 -12.61 22.49 13.60
CA ASN A 43 -11.79 23.69 13.57
C ASN A 43 -11.63 24.31 14.96
N ILE A 44 -11.02 23.55 15.87
CA ILE A 44 -10.64 24.02 17.21
C ILE A 44 -9.29 23.39 17.62
N TYR A 45 -8.57 24.05 18.52
CA TYR A 45 -7.50 23.41 19.28
C TYR A 45 -8.08 22.67 20.47
N GLY A 46 -8.48 21.41 20.22
CA GLY A 46 -9.19 20.55 21.17
C GLY A 46 -8.27 19.70 22.05
N ILE A 47 -8.87 18.84 22.87
CA ILE A 47 -8.15 18.03 23.86
C ILE A 47 -7.12 17.10 23.20
N GLU A 48 -7.44 16.52 22.04
CA GLU A 48 -6.52 15.65 21.33
C GLU A 48 -5.36 16.47 20.73
N ALA A 49 -5.64 17.63 20.12
CA ALA A 49 -4.59 18.54 19.62
C ALA A 49 -3.58 18.92 20.72
N THR A 50 -4.11 19.32 21.89
CA THR A 50 -3.30 19.63 23.07
C THR A 50 -2.46 18.43 23.52
N ALA A 51 -3.04 17.22 23.55
CA ALA A 51 -2.35 16.02 23.99
C ALA A 51 -1.24 15.58 23.02
N TYR A 52 -1.46 15.64 21.70
CA TYR A 52 -0.43 15.34 20.71
C TYR A 52 0.71 16.37 20.73
N ASP A 53 0.40 17.66 20.87
CA ASP A 53 1.44 18.69 21.01
C ASP A 53 2.28 18.48 22.27
N LYS A 54 1.63 18.15 23.40
CA LYS A 54 2.30 17.82 24.66
C LYS A 54 3.22 16.60 24.51
N GLN A 55 2.71 15.51 23.96
CA GLN A 55 3.51 14.29 23.80
C GLN A 55 4.69 14.50 22.84
N ALA A 56 4.49 15.18 21.71
CA ALA A 56 5.58 15.49 20.77
C ALA A 56 6.63 16.43 21.37
N PHE A 57 6.22 17.33 22.27
CA PHE A 57 7.14 18.20 23.01
C PHE A 57 7.94 17.42 24.07
N GLU A 58 7.31 16.49 24.80
CA GLU A 58 7.96 15.65 25.82
C GLU A 58 8.83 14.54 25.22
N ALA A 59 8.49 14.06 24.02
CA ALA A 59 9.15 12.97 23.31
C ALA A 59 9.70 13.47 21.97
N ASP A 60 10.77 14.27 22.04
CA ASP A 60 11.31 14.97 20.88
C ASP A 60 11.71 14.06 19.71
N THR A 61 11.92 12.75 19.89
CA THR A 61 12.25 11.81 18.80
C THR A 61 11.02 11.12 18.18
N LEU A 62 9.82 11.32 18.72
CA LEU A 62 8.57 10.72 18.24
C LEU A 62 7.88 11.67 17.26
N LEU A 63 7.54 11.18 16.06
CA LEU A 63 6.76 11.93 15.08
C LEU A 63 5.42 11.24 14.80
N HIS A 64 4.32 11.96 15.05
CA HIS A 64 3.00 11.56 14.59
C HIS A 64 2.75 12.08 13.18
N VAL A 65 2.37 11.17 12.28
CA VAL A 65 2.02 11.45 10.89
C VAL A 65 0.54 11.20 10.69
N PHE A 66 -0.22 12.26 10.43
CA PHE A 66 -1.67 12.21 10.20
C PHE A 66 -1.99 12.38 8.72
N SER A 67 -3.02 11.69 8.25
CA SER A 67 -3.67 12.05 6.99
C SER A 67 -4.44 13.37 7.15
N ALA A 68 -4.50 14.23 6.14
CA ALA A 68 -5.26 15.49 6.23
C ALA A 68 -6.78 15.27 6.36
N GLY A 69 -7.30 14.21 5.73
CA GLY A 69 -8.74 13.96 5.59
C GLY A 69 -9.17 13.95 4.12
N ASN A 70 -10.35 13.38 3.87
CA ASN A 70 -10.90 13.24 2.52
C ASN A 70 -12.16 14.11 2.33
N LYS A 71 -12.19 15.29 2.97
CA LYS A 71 -13.33 16.24 2.94
C LYS A 71 -12.97 17.54 2.21
N GLY A 72 -12.05 17.50 1.25
CA GLY A 72 -11.52 18.66 0.52
C GLY A 72 -12.56 19.52 -0.21
N THR A 73 -13.72 18.95 -0.55
CA THR A 73 -14.86 19.63 -1.19
C THR A 73 -15.97 20.06 -0.22
N PHE A 74 -15.82 19.74 1.07
CA PHE A 74 -16.80 20.05 2.09
C PHE A 74 -16.51 21.42 2.70
N THR A 75 -17.59 22.09 3.09
CA THR A 75 -17.57 23.37 3.79
C THR A 75 -17.66 23.14 5.29
N SER A 76 -16.78 23.78 6.06
CA SER A 76 -16.92 23.78 7.52
C SER A 76 -18.19 24.52 7.95
N ILE A 77 -18.90 23.96 8.94
CA ILE A 77 -20.06 24.59 9.59
C ILE A 77 -19.69 25.30 10.91
N SER A 78 -18.41 25.34 11.27
CA SER A 78 -17.90 25.91 12.53
C SER A 78 -16.51 26.53 12.39
N GLY A 79 -16.07 27.23 13.43
CA GLY A 79 -14.78 27.94 13.47
C GLY A 79 -14.79 29.26 12.67
N ILE A 80 -13.65 29.95 12.65
CA ILE A 80 -13.53 31.27 12.00
C ILE A 80 -13.70 31.22 10.47
N TYR A 81 -13.49 30.04 9.88
CA TYR A 81 -13.61 29.78 8.43
C TYR A 81 -14.97 29.17 8.04
N ASN A 82 -15.97 29.24 8.93
CA ASN A 82 -17.32 28.75 8.66
C ASN A 82 -17.89 29.32 7.35
N GLY A 83 -18.49 28.47 6.53
CA GLY A 83 -19.15 28.87 5.28
C GLY A 83 -18.21 29.05 4.09
N ILE A 84 -16.90 28.93 4.26
CA ILE A 84 -15.93 29.02 3.17
C ILE A 84 -15.77 27.64 2.52
N ALA A 85 -16.21 27.51 1.27
CA ALA A 85 -16.09 26.26 0.53
C ALA A 85 -14.62 25.88 0.29
N ASN A 86 -14.32 24.58 0.34
CA ASN A 86 -13.02 23.99 -0.02
C ASN A 86 -11.81 24.40 0.84
N PHE A 87 -12.02 25.06 1.98
CA PHE A 87 -10.96 25.44 2.91
C PHE A 87 -11.30 25.02 4.35
N SER A 88 -10.28 24.92 5.19
CA SER A 88 -10.38 24.63 6.63
C SER A 88 -11.23 23.37 6.92
N ASN A 89 -10.94 22.28 6.21
CA ASN A 89 -11.75 21.05 6.21
C ASN A 89 -10.96 19.80 6.63
N LEU A 90 -9.93 19.99 7.47
CA LEU A 90 -9.22 18.90 8.15
C LEU A 90 -10.18 18.09 9.04
N THR A 91 -10.05 16.77 9.02
CA THR A 91 -10.98 15.87 9.73
C THR A 91 -10.47 15.42 11.11
N GLY A 92 -10.97 16.06 12.16
CA GLY A 92 -10.61 15.81 13.56
C GLY A 92 -9.63 16.82 14.15
N ASN A 93 -9.83 17.19 15.42
CA ASN A 93 -9.07 18.27 16.04
C ASN A 93 -7.59 17.89 16.29
N PHE A 94 -7.24 16.61 16.41
CA PHE A 94 -5.84 16.15 16.52
C PHE A 94 -4.97 16.58 15.33
N LYS A 95 -5.57 16.84 14.16
CA LYS A 95 -4.87 17.36 12.97
C LYS A 95 -4.58 18.87 13.06
N GLN A 96 -5.16 19.54 14.06
CA GLN A 96 -4.89 20.94 14.36
C GLN A 96 -3.64 21.11 15.25
N ALA A 97 -3.04 20.03 15.75
CA ALA A 97 -1.80 20.05 16.51
C ALA A 97 -0.64 20.71 15.72
N LYS A 98 0.23 21.47 16.39
CA LYS A 98 1.37 22.19 15.81
C LYS A 98 2.58 21.28 15.54
N ASN A 99 2.74 20.24 16.35
CA ASN A 99 3.96 19.44 16.43
C ASN A 99 3.89 18.14 15.60
N THR A 100 2.77 17.92 14.91
CA THR A 100 2.53 16.74 14.07
C THR A 100 2.79 17.05 12.59
N LEU A 101 2.98 15.99 11.79
CA LEU A 101 3.05 16.07 10.34
C LEU A 101 1.70 15.64 9.74
N VAL A 102 0.97 16.57 9.16
CA VAL A 102 -0.31 16.35 8.46
C VAL A 102 -0.05 16.31 6.95
N VAL A 103 -0.53 15.25 6.30
CA VAL A 103 -0.19 14.95 4.92
C VAL A 103 -1.44 14.89 4.03
N GLY A 104 -1.46 15.72 2.98
CA GLY A 104 -2.48 15.65 1.93
C GLY A 104 -2.11 14.68 0.79
N GLY A 105 -3.06 14.39 -0.09
CA GLY A 105 -2.94 13.38 -1.15
C GLY A 105 -2.79 13.97 -2.55
N ILE A 106 -1.84 13.45 -3.33
CA ILE A 106 -1.69 13.73 -4.77
C ILE A 106 -1.80 12.45 -5.60
N ASN A 107 -2.18 12.57 -6.86
CA ASN A 107 -2.06 11.48 -7.84
C ASN A 107 -0.67 11.38 -8.47
N LYS A 108 -0.54 10.43 -9.40
CA LYS A 108 0.67 10.17 -10.20
C LYS A 108 1.09 11.34 -11.08
N GLU A 109 0.25 12.34 -11.31
CA GLU A 109 0.57 13.51 -12.14
C GLU A 109 0.92 14.74 -11.31
N ASN A 110 1.23 14.54 -10.02
CA ASN A 110 1.54 15.61 -9.07
C ASN A 110 0.39 16.64 -8.90
N LYS A 111 -0.86 16.23 -9.11
CA LYS A 111 -2.03 17.08 -8.81
C LYS A 111 -2.58 16.71 -7.44
N VAL A 112 -2.89 17.71 -6.62
CA VAL A 112 -3.56 17.50 -5.34
C VAL A 112 -4.98 17.01 -5.61
N GLU A 113 -5.35 15.91 -4.96
CA GLU A 113 -6.67 15.30 -5.13
C GLU A 113 -7.75 16.23 -4.61
N GLU A 114 -8.88 16.31 -5.33
CA GLU A 114 -9.97 17.23 -4.99
C GLU A 114 -10.52 16.96 -3.58
N LEU A 115 -10.60 15.67 -3.22
CA LEU A 115 -11.06 15.23 -1.91
C LEU A 115 -10.01 15.43 -0.81
N SER A 116 -8.73 15.70 -1.11
CA SER A 116 -7.73 15.95 -0.07
C SER A 116 -8.12 17.17 0.74
N SER A 117 -8.31 17.00 2.04
CA SER A 117 -8.59 18.11 2.95
C SER A 117 -7.45 19.13 2.94
N LYS A 118 -7.83 20.40 3.07
CA LYS A 118 -7.00 21.59 2.91
C LYS A 118 -7.08 22.42 4.17
N GLY A 119 -6.03 23.21 4.39
CA GLY A 119 -6.02 24.22 5.43
C GLY A 119 -6.88 25.43 5.05
N PRO A 120 -6.72 26.55 5.76
CA PRO A 120 -5.87 26.70 6.95
C PRO A 120 -6.26 25.76 8.10
N ALA A 121 -5.36 25.60 9.08
CA ALA A 121 -5.77 25.15 10.40
C ALA A 121 -6.75 26.14 11.04
N TYR A 122 -7.36 25.77 12.16
CA TYR A 122 -8.41 26.57 12.80
C TYR A 122 -8.03 28.03 13.12
N ASP A 123 -6.75 28.31 13.33
CA ASP A 123 -6.17 29.62 13.67
C ASP A 123 -5.40 30.28 12.51
N GLY A 124 -5.48 29.73 11.30
CA GLY A 124 -4.83 30.29 10.12
C GLY A 124 -3.45 29.71 9.79
N ARG A 125 -2.95 28.75 10.57
CA ARG A 125 -1.69 28.08 10.25
C ARG A 125 -1.77 27.28 8.95
N VAL A 126 -0.61 27.10 8.32
CA VAL A 126 -0.45 26.27 7.13
C VAL A 126 -0.68 24.80 7.50
N LYS A 127 -1.69 24.20 6.88
CA LYS A 127 -1.93 22.76 6.83
C LYS A 127 -2.54 22.40 5.45
N PRO A 128 -2.42 21.16 4.95
CA PRO A 128 -1.46 20.13 5.42
C PRO A 128 -0.03 20.67 5.40
N ASP A 129 0.90 20.05 6.12
CA ASP A 129 2.30 20.50 6.07
C ASP A 129 2.93 20.18 4.71
N ILE A 130 2.64 18.99 4.18
CA ILE A 130 3.11 18.53 2.87
C ILE A 130 2.03 17.68 2.19
N VAL A 131 2.23 17.37 0.92
CA VAL A 131 1.45 16.37 0.19
C VAL A 131 2.33 15.20 -0.26
N ALA A 132 1.73 14.02 -0.39
CA ALA A 132 2.41 12.83 -0.88
C ALA A 132 1.48 11.98 -1.76
N MET A 133 2.06 11.04 -2.52
CA MET A 133 1.27 10.13 -3.35
C MET A 133 0.26 9.38 -2.49
N GLY A 134 -1.02 9.44 -2.88
CA GLY A 134 -2.15 8.83 -2.16
C GLY A 134 -3.40 8.86 -3.02
N GLU A 135 -3.35 8.17 -4.16
CA GLU A 135 -4.46 8.06 -5.13
C GLU A 135 -5.70 7.41 -4.51
N ASP A 136 -5.50 6.55 -3.52
CA ASP A 136 -6.54 5.92 -2.69
C ASP A 136 -7.02 6.79 -1.52
N GLY A 137 -6.47 8.01 -1.39
CA GLY A 137 -6.83 9.01 -0.39
C GLY A 137 -5.65 9.43 0.50
N THR A 138 -5.90 10.44 1.34
CA THR A 138 -4.87 10.99 2.25
C THR A 138 -4.32 9.96 3.25
N SER A 139 -5.06 8.86 3.47
CA SER A 139 -4.63 7.70 4.26
C SER A 139 -3.38 7.02 3.68
N GLY A 140 -3.32 6.82 2.36
CA GLY A 140 -2.15 6.26 1.68
C GLY A 140 -0.96 7.23 1.69
N ALA A 141 -1.23 8.53 1.53
CA ALA A 141 -0.23 9.59 1.59
C ALA A 141 0.47 9.66 2.97
N ALA A 142 -0.29 9.57 4.06
CA ALA A 142 0.26 9.50 5.41
C ALA A 142 1.13 8.26 5.63
N ALA A 143 0.67 7.08 5.16
CA ALA A 143 1.42 5.83 5.30
C ALA A 143 2.75 5.84 4.53
N ILE A 144 2.75 6.35 3.30
CA ILE A 144 3.97 6.56 2.51
C ILE A 144 4.92 7.52 3.22
N SER A 145 4.40 8.62 3.76
CA SER A 145 5.20 9.62 4.47
C SER A 145 5.81 9.06 5.76
N ALA A 146 5.06 8.27 6.54
CA ALA A 146 5.58 7.59 7.72
C ALA A 146 6.71 6.59 7.39
N GLY A 147 6.58 5.88 6.26
CA GLY A 147 7.66 5.03 5.75
C GLY A 147 8.91 5.83 5.37
N VAL A 148 8.76 6.99 4.72
CA VAL A 148 9.89 7.89 4.43
C VAL A 148 10.52 8.42 5.73
N VAL A 149 9.72 8.83 6.72
CA VAL A 149 10.21 9.25 8.04
C VAL A 149 11.09 8.17 8.67
N ALA A 150 10.66 6.91 8.65
CA ALA A 150 11.44 5.80 9.19
C ALA A 150 12.80 5.63 8.49
N LEU A 151 12.85 5.78 7.16
CA LEU A 151 14.11 5.75 6.40
C LEU A 151 15.03 6.92 6.75
N LEU A 152 14.49 8.13 6.89
CA LEU A 152 15.28 9.31 7.26
C LEU A 152 15.82 9.21 8.69
N GLN A 153 15.00 8.71 9.63
CA GLN A 153 15.43 8.40 10.99
C GLN A 153 16.54 7.35 11.01
N GLN A 154 16.42 6.29 10.19
CA GLN A 154 17.46 5.27 10.03
C GLN A 154 18.77 5.86 9.48
N LYS A 155 18.69 6.68 8.42
CA LYS A 155 19.87 7.34 7.83
C LYS A 155 20.55 8.26 8.83
N TYR A 156 19.79 9.07 9.56
CA TYR A 156 20.36 9.94 10.58
C TYR A 156 21.02 9.12 11.69
N HIS A 157 20.34 8.08 12.20
CA HIS A 157 20.89 7.22 13.24
C HIS A 157 22.17 6.51 12.79
N SER A 158 22.27 6.05 11.55
CA SER A 158 23.49 5.40 11.05
C SER A 158 24.69 6.35 10.96
N GLN A 159 24.45 7.65 10.81
CA GLN A 159 25.50 8.67 10.68
C GLN A 159 25.91 9.29 12.02
N PHE A 160 24.95 9.46 12.96
CA PHE A 160 25.18 10.17 14.22
C PHE A 160 25.05 9.30 15.47
N ASN A 161 24.70 8.03 15.32
CA ASN A 161 24.47 7.09 16.43
C ASN A 161 23.49 7.61 17.50
N LYS A 162 22.49 8.38 17.06
CA LYS A 162 21.40 8.91 17.89
C LYS A 162 20.17 9.12 17.02
N MET A 163 18.98 9.10 17.62
CA MET A 163 17.75 9.43 16.90
C MET A 163 17.64 10.95 16.65
N PRO A 164 17.13 11.38 15.48
CA PRO A 164 16.88 12.79 15.23
C PRO A 164 15.63 13.27 15.99
N SER A 165 15.57 14.56 16.27
CA SER A 165 14.33 15.18 16.73
C SER A 165 13.26 15.16 15.62
N SER A 166 11.99 15.14 16.01
CA SER A 166 10.84 15.21 15.11
C SER A 166 10.79 16.58 14.44
N ALA A 167 11.20 17.65 15.14
CA ALA A 167 11.43 18.96 14.53
C ALA A 167 12.46 18.91 13.40
N LEU A 168 13.58 18.18 13.56
CA LEU A 168 14.60 18.03 12.51
C LEU A 168 14.06 17.24 11.31
N ILE A 169 13.35 16.13 11.55
CA ILE A 169 12.76 15.38 10.43
C ILE A 169 11.73 16.25 9.69
N ARG A 170 10.87 16.98 10.41
CA ARG A 170 9.92 17.92 9.79
C ARG A 170 10.62 19.03 9.01
N SER A 171 11.70 19.63 9.54
CA SER A 171 12.44 20.67 8.83
C SER A 171 13.07 20.13 7.55
N VAL A 172 13.65 18.92 7.59
CA VAL A 172 14.22 18.26 6.41
C VAL A 172 13.13 17.96 5.37
N LEU A 173 11.99 17.41 5.78
CA LEU A 173 10.89 17.07 4.88
C LEU A 173 10.34 18.31 4.18
N VAL A 174 9.98 19.34 4.95
CA VAL A 174 9.46 20.62 4.42
C VAL A 174 10.48 21.33 3.54
N ASN A 175 11.76 21.37 3.96
CA ASN A 175 12.81 21.99 3.17
C ASN A 175 13.06 21.23 1.86
N SER A 176 12.95 19.91 1.85
CA SER A 176 13.19 19.10 0.66
C SER A 176 12.03 19.08 -0.35
N ALA A 177 10.83 19.44 0.09
CA ALA A 177 9.61 19.30 -0.69
C ALA A 177 9.66 20.07 -2.02
N ASP A 178 9.07 19.48 -3.07
CA ASP A 178 8.91 20.13 -4.36
C ASP A 178 7.63 20.98 -4.34
N ASP A 179 7.75 22.27 -4.62
CA ASP A 179 6.62 23.19 -4.67
C ASP A 179 5.56 22.72 -5.69
N LEU A 180 4.29 22.78 -5.32
CA LEU A 180 3.15 22.37 -6.15
C LEU A 180 1.99 23.35 -5.95
N GLY A 181 1.29 23.67 -7.04
CA GLY A 181 0.13 24.54 -6.97
C GLY A 181 0.54 26.02 -6.99
N THR A 182 0.08 26.79 -6.01
CA THR A 182 0.43 28.21 -5.90
C THR A 182 1.83 28.33 -5.33
N ALA A 183 2.65 29.19 -5.95
CA ALA A 183 4.08 29.23 -5.66
C ALA A 183 4.43 29.38 -4.15
N ASN A 184 5.45 28.63 -3.76
CA ASN A 184 6.09 28.52 -2.44
C ASN A 184 5.28 27.73 -1.40
N VAL A 185 4.24 28.34 -0.85
CA VAL A 185 3.44 27.74 0.23
C VAL A 185 1.99 28.11 -0.01
N ASP A 186 1.08 27.15 0.14
CA ASP A 186 -0.36 27.35 0.01
C ASP A 186 -1.16 26.41 0.95
N TYR A 187 -2.46 26.67 1.13
CA TYR A 187 -3.31 25.85 2.00
C TYR A 187 -3.75 24.51 1.39
N THR A 188 -3.38 24.23 0.14
CA THR A 188 -3.75 23.04 -0.61
C THR A 188 -2.64 21.99 -0.59
N SER A 189 -1.41 22.37 -0.96
CA SER A 189 -0.23 21.52 -1.01
C SER A 189 0.67 21.69 0.22
N GLY A 190 0.42 22.69 1.06
CA GLY A 190 1.28 23.02 2.18
C GLY A 190 2.60 23.62 1.69
N PHE A 191 3.71 23.06 2.16
CA PHE A 191 5.06 23.36 1.68
C PHE A 191 5.48 22.51 0.46
N GLY A 192 4.55 21.74 -0.12
CA GLY A 192 4.74 21.01 -1.36
C GLY A 192 4.79 19.48 -1.22
N LYS A 193 5.20 18.82 -2.30
CA LYS A 193 5.27 17.38 -2.44
C LYS A 193 6.50 16.79 -1.75
N LEU A 194 6.27 15.74 -0.96
CA LEU A 194 7.32 14.92 -0.36
C LEU A 194 8.39 14.48 -1.39
N ASN A 195 9.63 14.89 -1.17
CA ASN A 195 10.79 14.49 -1.96
C ASN A 195 11.79 13.72 -1.09
N ALA A 196 11.60 12.40 -1.00
CA ALA A 196 12.42 11.54 -0.16
C ALA A 196 13.92 11.54 -0.54
N LEU A 197 14.23 11.72 -1.83
CA LEU A 197 15.62 11.75 -2.30
C LEU A 197 16.34 13.02 -1.82
N ASN A 198 15.73 14.20 -1.98
CA ASN A 198 16.32 15.45 -1.51
C ASN A 198 16.37 15.51 0.03
N ALA A 199 15.37 14.94 0.71
CA ALA A 199 15.39 14.80 2.17
C ALA A 199 16.59 13.96 2.63
N LEU A 200 16.84 12.83 1.95
CA LEU A 200 17.99 11.96 2.24
C LEU A 200 19.32 12.68 1.98
N LYS A 201 19.45 13.38 0.85
CA LYS A 201 20.64 14.19 0.51
C LYS A 201 20.91 15.27 1.56
N THR A 202 19.86 15.93 2.07
CA THR A 202 20.00 16.94 3.13
C THR A 202 20.63 16.37 4.40
N ILE A 203 20.24 15.15 4.81
CA ILE A 203 20.84 14.47 5.97
C ILE A 203 22.27 14.00 5.66
N ASP A 204 22.47 13.36 4.50
CA ASP A 204 23.76 12.82 4.08
C ASP A 204 24.85 13.89 4.02
N GLU A 205 24.50 15.07 3.48
CA GLU A 205 25.39 16.21 3.30
C GLU A 205 25.47 17.14 4.54
N ASN A 206 24.84 16.78 5.66
CA ASN A 206 24.81 17.58 6.89
C ASN A 206 24.26 19.01 6.70
N LYS A 207 23.29 19.22 5.80
CA LYS A 207 22.72 20.55 5.53
C LYS A 207 21.56 20.90 6.48
N PHE A 208 21.81 20.73 7.77
CA PHE A 208 20.84 21.01 8.82
C PHE A 208 21.54 21.42 10.12
N ILE A 209 20.80 22.02 11.04
CA ILE A 209 21.26 22.35 12.39
C ILE A 209 20.14 22.08 13.41
N THR A 210 20.54 21.71 14.61
CA THR A 210 19.68 21.67 15.81
C THR A 210 20.33 22.54 16.88
N ALA A 211 19.61 23.52 17.41
CA ALA A 211 20.13 24.45 18.40
C ALA A 211 19.04 24.89 19.39
N GLU A 212 19.43 25.63 20.42
CA GLU A 212 18.53 26.25 21.40
C GLU A 212 18.73 27.76 21.42
N VAL A 213 17.64 28.49 21.66
CA VAL A 213 17.64 29.96 21.82
C VAL A 213 16.96 30.36 23.11
N GLN A 214 17.52 31.37 23.78
CA GLN A 214 16.91 32.07 24.92
C GLN A 214 16.05 33.23 24.44
N SER A 215 15.15 33.72 25.30
CA SER A 215 14.32 34.88 24.97
C SER A 215 15.17 36.08 24.57
N GLN A 216 14.76 36.77 23.50
CA GLN A 216 15.44 37.90 22.85
C GLN A 216 16.80 37.58 22.21
N GLN A 217 17.26 36.33 22.25
CA GLN A 217 18.48 35.91 21.55
C GLN A 217 18.26 35.86 20.03
N ASP A 218 19.29 36.26 19.28
CA ASP A 218 19.40 36.02 17.84
C ASP A 218 20.50 34.98 17.59
N TYR A 219 20.11 33.79 17.13
CA TYR A 219 21.03 32.75 16.71
C TYR A 219 21.36 32.94 15.23
N THR A 220 22.66 32.96 14.90
CA THR A 220 23.12 33.14 13.52
C THR A 220 23.85 31.91 12.99
N LEU A 221 23.61 31.57 11.73
CA LEU A 221 24.32 30.54 10.98
C LEU A 221 24.76 31.10 9.64
N GLN A 222 26.06 31.09 9.38
CA GLN A 222 26.60 31.44 8.08
C GLN A 222 26.59 30.22 7.15
N ILE A 223 26.03 30.39 5.95
CA ILE A 223 26.09 29.40 4.88
C ILE A 223 26.80 30.00 3.67
N VAL A 224 27.64 29.18 3.02
CA VAL A 224 28.35 29.58 1.80
C VAL A 224 27.56 29.06 0.60
N VAL A 225 26.98 29.97 -0.18
CA VAL A 225 26.32 29.65 -1.45
C VAL A 225 27.39 29.48 -2.54
N PRO A 226 27.54 28.28 -3.14
CA PRO A 226 28.52 28.05 -4.20
C PRO A 226 28.18 28.78 -5.51
N THR A 227 29.09 28.70 -6.48
CA THR A 227 28.80 29.13 -7.86
C THR A 227 27.68 28.30 -8.50
N ALA A 228 27.01 28.89 -9.50
CA ALA A 228 26.00 28.22 -10.32
C ALA A 228 24.82 27.61 -9.54
N GLN A 229 24.37 28.28 -8.47
CA GLN A 229 23.11 27.96 -7.79
C GLN A 229 21.99 28.86 -8.33
N LYS A 230 20.82 28.28 -8.52
CA LYS A 230 19.58 28.96 -8.92
C LYS A 230 18.79 29.45 -7.70
N GLU A 231 18.80 28.67 -6.62
CA GLU A 231 17.99 28.92 -5.43
C GLU A 231 18.74 28.51 -4.16
N VAL A 232 18.55 29.28 -3.08
CA VAL A 232 18.73 28.82 -1.70
C VAL A 232 17.37 28.70 -1.02
N LYS A 233 17.14 27.60 -0.31
CA LYS A 233 15.92 27.39 0.49
C LYS A 233 16.30 26.99 1.90
N VAL A 234 15.60 27.56 2.89
CA VAL A 234 15.82 27.36 4.32
C VAL A 234 14.46 27.18 4.99
N SER A 235 14.33 26.14 5.81
CA SER A 235 13.14 25.92 6.64
C SER A 235 13.51 25.80 8.11
N LEU A 236 12.80 26.52 8.97
CA LEU A 236 12.88 26.50 10.43
C LEU A 236 11.67 25.76 11.00
N VAL A 237 11.90 24.83 11.93
CA VAL A 237 10.84 24.10 12.64
C VAL A 237 11.19 23.97 14.12
N TRP A 238 10.19 24.09 14.99
CA TRP A 238 10.33 23.71 16.39
C TRP A 238 9.11 22.94 16.90
N ASN A 239 9.33 22.11 17.92
CA ASN A 239 8.26 21.55 18.73
C ASN A 239 7.88 22.59 19.77
N ASP A 240 6.72 23.20 19.60
CA ASP A 240 6.22 24.28 20.45
C ASP A 240 5.46 23.69 21.66
N PRO A 241 5.54 24.27 22.87
CA PRO A 241 4.76 23.78 24.00
C PRO A 241 3.27 23.72 23.66
N ALA A 242 2.54 22.78 24.24
CA ALA A 242 1.09 22.71 24.04
C ALA A 242 0.43 24.03 24.47
N ALA A 243 -0.45 24.56 23.62
CA ALA A 243 -1.26 25.73 23.96
C ALA A 243 -2.36 25.37 24.97
N GLU A 244 -3.00 26.40 25.53
CA GLU A 244 -4.22 26.22 26.32
C GLU A 244 -5.36 25.65 25.47
N LEU A 245 -6.21 24.83 26.10
CA LEU A 245 -7.36 24.23 25.42
C LEU A 245 -8.29 25.34 24.88
N ASN A 246 -8.72 25.21 23.62
CA ASN A 246 -9.53 26.20 22.90
C ASN A 246 -8.89 27.59 22.73
N SER A 247 -7.56 27.70 22.79
CA SER A 247 -6.84 28.95 22.51
C SER A 247 -7.15 29.47 21.11
N ALA A 248 -7.40 30.79 20.97
CA ALA A 248 -7.66 31.42 19.67
C ALA A 248 -6.49 31.30 18.68
N GLN A 249 -5.26 31.30 19.20
CA GLN A 249 -4.03 30.97 18.48
C GLN A 249 -3.27 29.93 19.28
N SER A 250 -2.80 28.89 18.59
CA SER A 250 -2.09 27.80 19.27
C SER A 250 -0.63 28.11 19.50
N ILE A 251 0.02 28.98 18.72
CA ILE A 251 1.44 29.29 18.88
C ILE A 251 1.74 29.89 20.26
N VAL A 252 2.76 29.36 20.94
CA VAL A 252 3.17 29.76 22.29
C VAL A 252 4.50 30.50 22.22
N ASN A 253 5.53 29.85 21.69
CA ASN A 253 6.84 30.44 21.51
C ASN A 253 6.99 30.99 20.09
N HIS A 254 7.51 32.20 19.99
CA HIS A 254 7.67 32.91 18.73
C HIS A 254 9.14 32.97 18.35
N LEU A 255 9.51 32.16 17.35
CA LEU A 255 10.79 32.24 16.67
C LEU A 255 10.59 32.92 15.31
N ASP A 256 11.47 33.84 14.94
CA ASP A 256 11.42 34.55 13.66
C ASP A 256 12.62 34.13 12.80
N LEU A 257 12.36 33.61 11.58
CA LEU A 257 13.37 33.30 10.58
C LEU A 257 13.67 34.52 9.70
N SER A 258 14.94 34.75 9.36
CA SER A 258 15.31 35.61 8.23
C SER A 258 16.65 35.20 7.61
N LEU A 259 16.92 35.69 6.39
CA LEU A 259 18.17 35.46 5.67
C LEU A 259 18.78 36.80 5.25
N GLU A 260 19.97 37.10 5.74
CA GLU A 260 20.81 38.22 5.29
C GLU A 260 21.66 37.78 4.08
N THR A 261 21.54 38.52 2.98
CA THR A 261 22.34 38.30 1.76
C THR A 261 23.73 38.93 1.88
N PRO A 262 24.69 38.59 0.99
CA PRO A 262 26.03 39.21 0.99
C PRO A 262 26.02 40.75 0.85
N SER A 263 24.94 41.33 0.33
CA SER A 263 24.78 42.79 0.22
C SER A 263 24.15 43.44 1.47
N GLY A 264 23.83 42.66 2.50
CA GLY A 264 23.15 43.12 3.72
C GLY A 264 21.62 43.19 3.61
N GLN A 265 21.02 42.78 2.48
CA GLN A 265 19.56 42.73 2.35
C GLN A 265 18.98 41.60 3.22
N ILE A 266 17.94 41.91 3.99
CA ILE A 266 17.19 40.93 4.79
C ILE A 266 16.00 40.38 3.99
N ILE A 267 15.93 39.06 3.88
CA ILE A 267 14.85 38.31 3.26
C ILE A 267 14.02 37.64 4.36
N LEU A 268 12.71 37.84 4.31
CA LEU A 268 11.73 37.27 5.25
C LEU A 268 11.11 35.96 4.71
N PRO A 269 10.48 35.14 5.56
CA PRO A 269 9.77 33.93 5.12
C PRO A 269 8.54 34.26 4.29
N TRP A 270 8.08 33.23 3.58
CA TRP A 270 6.80 33.23 2.88
C TRP A 270 5.67 32.98 3.87
N VAL A 271 4.67 33.85 3.89
CA VAL A 271 3.55 33.74 4.82
C VAL A 271 2.24 34.02 4.08
N LEU A 272 1.27 33.13 4.27
CA LEU A 272 -0.05 33.24 3.68
C LEU A 272 -0.91 34.33 4.34
N ASN A 273 -1.99 34.69 3.67
CA ASN A 273 -3.05 35.48 4.27
C ASN A 273 -4.05 34.53 4.95
N SER A 274 -4.31 34.72 6.24
CA SER A 274 -5.21 33.90 7.05
C SER A 274 -6.59 34.54 7.27
N TYR A 275 -6.86 35.70 6.67
CA TYR A 275 -8.16 36.35 6.78
C TYR A 275 -9.28 35.43 6.26
N PRO A 276 -10.40 35.26 7.01
CA PRO A 276 -11.44 34.28 6.70
C PRO A 276 -12.33 34.73 5.53
N HIS A 277 -11.75 34.77 4.34
CA HIS A 277 -12.43 35.04 3.09
C HIS A 277 -11.71 34.33 1.94
N ILE A 278 -12.47 33.78 1.00
CA ILE A 278 -11.93 32.95 -0.10
C ILE A 278 -10.85 33.68 -0.90
N ASP A 279 -11.08 34.95 -1.28
CA ASP A 279 -10.10 35.76 -2.01
C ASP A 279 -8.81 36.01 -1.24
N SER A 280 -8.85 35.95 0.11
CA SER A 280 -7.63 36.07 0.92
C SER A 280 -6.88 34.76 0.99
N LEU A 281 -7.58 33.63 1.15
CA LEU A 281 -6.97 32.30 1.23
C LEU A 281 -6.37 31.81 -0.09
N LEU A 282 -6.81 32.37 -1.23
CA LEU A 282 -6.28 32.08 -2.56
C LEU A 282 -5.07 32.95 -2.96
N LYS A 283 -4.71 33.98 -2.19
CA LYS A 283 -3.58 34.84 -2.54
C LYS A 283 -2.25 34.06 -2.43
N PRO A 284 -1.30 34.30 -3.35
CA PRO A 284 0.07 33.84 -3.20
C PRO A 284 0.67 34.32 -1.87
N ALA A 285 1.62 33.54 -1.33
CA ALA A 285 2.34 33.92 -0.13
C ALA A 285 3.17 35.20 -0.33
N GLU A 286 3.27 36.01 0.72
CA GLU A 286 4.02 37.27 0.72
C GLU A 286 5.18 37.20 1.70
N ARG A 287 6.18 38.07 1.51
CA ARG A 287 7.34 38.19 2.41
C ARG A 287 6.96 39.02 3.63
N LYS A 288 6.82 38.38 4.79
CA LYS A 288 6.53 39.06 6.06
C LYS A 288 7.00 38.20 7.23
N ARG A 289 7.00 38.79 8.44
CA ARG A 289 7.19 38.01 9.67
C ARG A 289 6.02 37.03 9.83
N ASP A 290 6.31 35.81 10.23
CA ASP A 290 5.29 34.82 10.54
C ASP A 290 4.95 34.88 12.04
N ASP A 291 3.68 35.13 12.34
CA ASP A 291 3.16 35.24 13.71
C ASP A 291 2.27 34.03 14.09
N LEU A 292 2.18 33.00 13.24
CA LEU A 292 1.25 31.88 13.42
C LEU A 292 1.94 30.51 13.40
N ASN A 293 2.91 30.31 12.50
CA ASN A 293 3.41 28.97 12.19
C ASN A 293 4.67 28.60 12.98
N THR A 294 4.70 27.34 13.44
CA THR A 294 5.90 26.68 14.00
C THR A 294 6.82 26.10 12.91
N VAL A 295 6.42 26.26 11.64
CA VAL A 295 7.16 25.90 10.45
C VAL A 295 7.25 27.16 9.59
N GLN A 296 8.46 27.67 9.38
CA GLN A 296 8.71 28.83 8.52
C GLN A 296 9.64 28.43 7.40
N GLN A 297 9.35 28.88 6.18
CA GLN A 297 10.19 28.62 5.02
C GLN A 297 10.48 29.92 4.28
N LEU A 298 11.73 30.09 3.88
CA LEU A 298 12.14 31.07 2.90
C LEU A 298 12.88 30.37 1.77
N SER A 299 12.62 30.79 0.55
CA SER A 299 13.48 30.53 -0.59
C SER A 299 14.01 31.86 -1.13
N LEU A 300 15.10 31.86 -1.89
CA LEU A 300 15.56 33.02 -2.64
C LEU A 300 16.10 32.51 -3.97
N ASN A 301 15.51 32.99 -5.06
CA ASN A 301 15.95 32.69 -6.43
C ASN A 301 17.04 33.68 -6.87
N GLN A 302 17.74 33.34 -7.96
CA GLN A 302 18.78 34.19 -8.57
C GLN A 302 19.90 34.55 -7.57
N VAL A 303 20.33 33.56 -6.79
CA VAL A 303 21.36 33.75 -5.76
C VAL A 303 22.73 34.04 -6.37
N THR A 304 23.49 34.92 -5.73
CA THR A 304 24.89 35.14 -6.05
C THR A 304 25.78 34.27 -5.16
N PRO A 305 26.98 33.87 -5.62
CA PRO A 305 27.91 33.15 -4.77
C PRO A 305 28.38 34.06 -3.63
N GLY A 306 28.43 33.55 -2.40
CA GLY A 306 28.83 34.34 -1.24
C GLY A 306 28.36 33.77 0.09
N VAL A 307 28.65 34.50 1.16
CA VAL A 307 28.23 34.15 2.52
C VAL A 307 26.87 34.79 2.80
N TYR A 308 25.89 33.95 3.14
CA TYR A 308 24.59 34.39 3.62
C TYR A 308 24.49 34.05 5.11
N THR A 309 23.83 34.92 5.89
CA THR A 309 23.61 34.69 7.33
C THR A 309 22.15 34.39 7.58
N ILE A 310 21.85 33.22 8.12
CA ILE A 310 20.51 32.87 8.58
C ILE A 310 20.37 33.32 10.03
N HIS A 311 19.27 33.99 10.35
CA HIS A 311 18.91 34.42 11.69
C HIS A 311 17.71 33.64 12.21
N VAL A 312 17.77 33.26 13.49
CA VAL A 312 16.66 32.69 14.25
C VAL A 312 16.53 33.48 15.54
N LYS A 313 15.55 34.38 15.58
CA LYS A 313 15.33 35.27 16.71
C LYS A 313 14.20 34.76 17.59
N ALA A 314 14.47 34.52 18.87
CA ALA A 314 13.46 34.13 19.84
C ALA A 314 12.77 35.37 20.44
N ARG A 315 11.75 35.88 19.75
CA ARG A 315 11.05 37.12 20.14
C ARG A 315 10.30 36.99 21.48
N THR A 316 9.62 35.87 21.69
CA THR A 316 8.90 35.60 22.95
C THR A 316 8.94 34.12 23.25
N LEU A 317 9.37 33.75 24.46
CA LEU A 317 9.33 32.38 24.96
C LEU A 317 8.58 32.31 26.30
N ASN A 318 7.75 31.29 26.49
CA ASN A 318 7.10 30.97 27.76
C ASN A 318 7.93 30.02 28.64
N GLN A 319 9.18 29.74 28.25
CA GLN A 319 10.13 28.93 29.00
C GLN A 319 11.56 29.46 28.76
N PRO A 320 12.57 29.06 29.56
CA PRO A 320 13.91 29.67 29.50
C PRO A 320 14.59 29.54 28.13
N LYS A 321 14.31 28.47 27.39
CA LYS A 321 14.89 28.16 26.09
C LYS A 321 13.91 27.43 25.18
N GLN A 322 14.04 27.60 23.87
CA GLN A 322 13.34 26.79 22.87
C GLN A 322 14.35 26.12 21.95
N ALA A 323 14.27 24.79 21.86
CA ALA A 323 15.01 24.02 20.86
C ALA A 323 14.35 24.17 19.49
N PHE A 324 15.15 24.27 18.44
CA PHE A 324 14.67 24.31 17.06
C PHE A 324 15.58 23.48 16.15
N ALA A 325 15.04 23.14 14.99
CA ALA A 325 15.79 22.54 13.91
C ALA A 325 15.63 23.38 12.64
N MET A 326 16.66 23.37 11.80
CA MET A 326 16.64 24.03 10.52
C MET A 326 17.30 23.14 9.49
N ALA A 327 16.75 23.13 8.28
CA ALA A 327 17.37 22.52 7.11
C ALA A 327 17.52 23.57 6.03
N TYR A 328 18.57 23.44 5.22
CA TYR A 328 18.78 24.30 4.05
C TYR A 328 19.21 23.47 2.85
N GLN A 329 18.91 23.97 1.65
CA GLN A 329 19.34 23.33 0.41
C GLN A 329 19.65 24.36 -0.67
N PHE A 330 20.41 23.91 -1.66
CA PHE A 330 20.70 24.68 -2.86
C PHE A 330 20.13 23.94 -4.07
N LYS A 331 19.49 24.67 -4.97
CA LYS A 331 19.09 24.14 -6.27
C LYS A 331 20.12 24.61 -7.29
N SER A 332 20.87 23.69 -7.89
CA SER A 332 21.85 24.03 -8.92
C SER A 332 21.18 24.57 -10.18
N MET A 333 21.93 25.32 -10.99
CA MET A 333 21.46 25.85 -12.27
C MET A 333 21.60 24.78 -13.37
N ASP A 334 20.59 24.65 -14.24
CA ASP A 334 20.60 23.76 -15.43
C ASP A 334 21.01 22.31 -15.15
N ALA A 335 20.55 21.76 -14.03
CA ALA A 335 20.74 20.36 -13.63
C ALA A 335 19.51 19.51 -13.93
N PHE A 336 19.75 18.24 -14.22
CA PHE A 336 18.75 17.21 -14.47
C PHE A 336 19.23 15.86 -13.92
N GLU A 337 18.34 15.11 -13.26
CA GLU A 337 18.61 13.76 -12.78
C GLU A 337 17.34 12.89 -12.95
N PHE A 338 17.45 11.72 -13.59
CA PHE A 338 16.36 10.75 -13.60
C PHE A 338 16.16 10.17 -12.19
N THR A 339 14.94 10.26 -11.68
CA THR A 339 14.55 9.69 -10.38
C THR A 339 13.84 8.36 -10.53
N TYR A 340 13.24 8.08 -11.69
CA TYR A 340 12.64 6.79 -12.02
C TYR A 340 12.63 6.54 -13.55
N PRO A 341 12.88 5.31 -14.02
CA PRO A 341 13.09 4.06 -13.27
C PRO A 341 14.46 3.94 -12.61
N GLN A 342 14.52 3.21 -11.49
CA GLN A 342 15.79 2.81 -10.87
C GLN A 342 16.22 1.40 -11.31
N ASN A 343 15.28 0.44 -11.35
CA ASN A 343 15.59 -0.97 -11.62
C ASN A 343 14.73 -1.60 -12.71
N GLU A 344 13.45 -1.24 -12.81
CA GLU A 344 12.50 -1.95 -13.67
C GLU A 344 11.31 -1.09 -14.11
N LEU A 345 10.68 -1.46 -15.22
CA LEU A 345 9.39 -0.99 -15.73
C LEU A 345 8.54 -2.20 -16.18
N PHE A 346 7.21 -2.05 -16.13
CA PHE A 346 6.27 -3.02 -16.67
C PHE A 346 6.30 -2.96 -18.21
N ALA A 347 6.25 -4.10 -18.90
CA ALA A 347 6.17 -4.16 -20.35
C ALA A 347 4.71 -4.12 -20.85
N SER A 348 4.46 -3.48 -21.99
CA SER A 348 3.09 -3.29 -22.55
C SER A 348 2.12 -2.58 -21.61
N GLU A 349 2.64 -1.70 -20.77
CA GLU A 349 1.85 -0.93 -19.81
C GLU A 349 2.30 0.52 -19.78
N ASP A 350 1.42 1.38 -19.27
CA ASP A 350 1.74 2.78 -19.03
C ASP A 350 2.65 2.91 -17.82
N ASN A 351 3.84 3.44 -18.04
CA ASN A 351 4.83 3.70 -17.02
C ASN A 351 5.08 5.21 -16.90
N TYR A 352 5.36 5.70 -15.70
CA TYR A 352 5.73 7.09 -15.48
C TYR A 352 7.24 7.20 -15.33
N ILE A 353 7.94 7.75 -16.32
CA ILE A 353 9.34 8.18 -16.19
C ILE A 353 9.36 9.46 -15.36
N ARG A 354 10.28 9.61 -14.41
CA ARG A 354 10.38 10.80 -13.55
C ARG A 354 11.80 11.34 -13.44
N TRP A 355 11.90 12.63 -13.20
CA TRP A 355 13.18 13.32 -13.00
C TRP A 355 13.04 14.47 -12.01
N ASN A 356 14.18 15.01 -11.60
CA ASN A 356 14.29 16.31 -10.97
C ASN A 356 15.03 17.23 -11.96
N ALA A 357 14.45 18.38 -12.27
CA ALA A 357 15.04 19.39 -13.14
C ALA A 357 15.08 20.77 -12.48
N SER A 358 16.10 21.55 -12.82
CA SER A 358 16.29 22.94 -12.35
C SER A 358 16.35 23.96 -13.48
N TYR A 359 16.03 23.52 -14.69
CA TYR A 359 15.82 24.39 -15.83
C TYR A 359 14.62 25.33 -15.63
N ASP A 360 14.50 26.33 -16.51
CA ASP A 360 13.33 27.20 -16.54
C ASP A 360 12.07 26.45 -17.00
N THR A 361 10.91 26.99 -16.62
CA THR A 361 9.61 26.29 -16.75
C THR A 361 9.24 25.94 -18.18
N ASN A 362 9.72 26.72 -19.15
CA ASN A 362 9.47 26.51 -20.58
C ASN A 362 10.54 25.63 -21.27
N GLN A 363 11.53 25.13 -20.51
CA GLN A 363 12.57 24.30 -21.10
C GLN A 363 12.01 22.96 -21.54
N ILE A 364 12.33 22.57 -22.78
CA ILE A 364 11.97 21.29 -23.36
C ILE A 364 13.20 20.40 -23.56
N GLY A 365 12.96 19.09 -23.62
CA GLY A 365 13.96 18.09 -23.96
C GLY A 365 13.46 17.04 -24.96
N GLN A 366 14.38 16.23 -25.46
CA GLN A 366 14.09 15.03 -26.24
C GLN A 366 14.39 13.79 -25.40
N LEU A 367 13.36 12.97 -25.21
CA LEU A 367 13.46 11.72 -24.48
C LEU A 367 13.64 10.56 -25.46
N SER A 368 14.67 9.76 -25.25
CA SER A 368 15.01 8.60 -26.08
C SER A 368 15.31 7.38 -25.22
N VAL A 369 15.21 6.19 -25.80
CA VAL A 369 15.55 4.91 -25.17
C VAL A 369 16.55 4.13 -26.02
N SER A 370 17.44 3.39 -25.37
CA SER A 370 18.30 2.39 -25.99
C SER A 370 18.01 1.03 -25.38
N PHE A 371 17.89 -0.01 -26.23
CA PHE A 371 17.71 -1.42 -25.83
C PHE A 371 18.97 -2.26 -26.03
N ASN A 372 20.07 -1.63 -26.44
CA ASN A 372 21.35 -2.27 -26.78
C ASN A 372 22.53 -1.53 -26.14
N ASP A 373 22.38 -1.18 -24.87
CA ASP A 373 23.41 -0.56 -24.04
C ASP A 373 24.04 0.72 -24.65
N GLY A 374 23.20 1.52 -25.33
CA GLY A 374 23.57 2.83 -25.87
C GLY A 374 24.07 2.83 -27.32
N ALA A 375 24.17 1.67 -27.97
CA ALA A 375 24.67 1.56 -29.35
C ALA A 375 23.71 2.20 -30.38
N SER A 376 22.40 2.12 -30.16
CA SER A 376 21.40 2.89 -30.91
C SER A 376 20.32 3.46 -30.00
N TRP A 377 19.70 4.56 -30.45
CA TRP A 377 18.71 5.32 -29.71
C TRP A 377 17.43 5.46 -30.52
N GLN A 378 16.30 5.19 -29.88
CA GLN A 378 14.96 5.42 -30.42
C GLN A 378 14.31 6.59 -29.68
N THR A 379 13.77 7.56 -30.43
CA THR A 379 13.04 8.68 -29.83
C THR A 379 11.73 8.18 -29.24
N ILE A 380 11.50 8.44 -27.96
CA ILE A 380 10.20 8.23 -27.31
C ILE A 380 9.32 9.45 -27.55
N ALA A 381 9.86 10.65 -27.29
CA ALA A 381 9.17 11.91 -27.49
C ALA A 381 10.15 13.07 -27.70
N SER A 382 9.73 14.04 -28.50
CA SER A 382 10.37 15.36 -28.65
C SER A 382 9.53 16.43 -27.99
N GLY A 383 10.15 17.50 -27.47
CA GLY A 383 9.42 18.61 -26.87
C GLY A 383 8.86 18.31 -25.48
N VAL A 384 9.49 17.41 -24.73
CA VAL A 384 9.09 17.06 -23.36
C VAL A 384 9.34 18.27 -22.45
N ILE A 385 8.27 18.84 -21.90
CA ILE A 385 8.33 19.96 -20.95
C ILE A 385 8.96 19.46 -19.65
N LEU A 386 10.15 19.98 -19.30
CA LEU A 386 10.90 19.48 -18.15
C LEU A 386 10.23 19.82 -16.82
N ALA A 387 9.49 20.93 -16.75
CA ALA A 387 8.79 21.38 -15.54
C ALA A 387 7.66 20.43 -15.08
N ASN A 388 7.25 19.48 -15.92
CA ASN A 388 6.27 18.48 -15.50
C ASN A 388 6.87 17.43 -14.55
N ASP A 389 8.20 17.27 -14.52
CA ASP A 389 8.93 16.27 -13.71
C ASP A 389 8.55 14.79 -13.98
N PHE A 390 7.71 14.54 -14.98
CA PHE A 390 7.35 13.20 -15.43
C PHE A 390 7.00 13.13 -16.92
N PHE A 391 7.10 11.93 -17.48
CA PHE A 391 6.58 11.58 -18.79
C PHE A 391 5.90 10.21 -18.74
N LYS A 392 4.68 10.12 -19.23
CA LYS A 392 3.93 8.86 -19.32
C LYS A 392 4.31 8.12 -20.60
N TRP A 393 4.91 6.95 -20.48
CA TRP A 393 5.39 6.12 -21.57
C TRP A 393 4.73 4.74 -21.57
N ASN A 394 4.05 4.41 -22.66
CA ASN A 394 3.62 3.03 -22.92
C ASN A 394 4.82 2.22 -23.43
N THR A 395 5.33 1.32 -22.61
CA THR A 395 6.54 0.54 -22.91
C THR A 395 6.23 -0.58 -23.92
N PRO A 396 7.20 -0.98 -24.76
CA PRO A 396 7.01 -2.10 -25.68
C PRO A 396 6.85 -3.43 -24.93
N ASN A 397 6.32 -4.44 -25.61
CA ASN A 397 6.35 -5.82 -25.13
C ASN A 397 7.79 -6.38 -25.21
N LEU A 398 8.58 -6.13 -24.17
CA LEU A 398 10.00 -6.47 -24.10
C LEU A 398 10.30 -7.26 -22.82
N PHE A 399 11.24 -8.20 -22.92
CA PHE A 399 11.93 -8.80 -21.77
C PHE A 399 13.44 -8.52 -21.92
N GLY A 400 13.88 -7.36 -21.45
CA GLY A 400 15.22 -6.88 -21.77
C GLY A 400 15.64 -5.66 -20.97
N LYS A 401 16.89 -5.24 -21.12
CA LYS A 401 17.39 -4.00 -20.51
C LYS A 401 17.08 -2.78 -21.39
N ALA A 402 16.96 -1.63 -20.74
CA ALA A 402 16.87 -0.34 -21.38
C ALA A 402 17.68 0.72 -20.63
N ILE A 403 18.03 1.79 -21.35
CA ILE A 403 18.61 3.02 -20.81
C ILE A 403 17.84 4.19 -21.42
N LEU A 404 17.43 5.17 -20.62
CA LEU A 404 16.82 6.41 -21.09
C LEU A 404 17.88 7.50 -21.26
N LYS A 405 17.62 8.40 -22.21
CA LYS A 405 18.41 9.61 -22.43
C LYS A 405 17.48 10.81 -22.55
N MET A 406 17.73 11.83 -21.75
CA MET A 406 17.13 13.15 -21.89
C MET A 406 18.17 14.09 -22.51
N GLN A 407 17.87 14.62 -23.69
CA GLN A 407 18.68 15.65 -24.35
C GLN A 407 18.03 17.02 -24.10
N VAL A 408 18.77 17.95 -23.51
CA VAL A 408 18.33 19.33 -23.24
C VAL A 408 19.35 20.29 -23.86
N GLY A 409 18.99 20.88 -25.01
CA GLY A 409 19.94 21.63 -25.83
C GLY A 409 21.15 20.76 -26.20
N ALA A 410 22.36 21.20 -25.83
CA ALA A 410 23.59 20.45 -26.05
C ALA A 410 23.90 19.41 -24.95
N LYS A 411 23.22 19.44 -23.80
CA LYS A 411 23.49 18.54 -22.67
C LYS A 411 22.70 17.24 -22.78
N SER A 412 23.31 16.14 -22.36
CA SER A 412 22.71 14.80 -22.38
C SER A 412 22.77 14.17 -21.00
N TYR A 413 21.65 13.59 -20.57
CA TYR A 413 21.52 12.94 -19.27
C TYR A 413 21.03 11.51 -19.47
N LEU A 414 21.71 10.54 -18.86
CA LEU A 414 21.36 9.13 -18.95
C LEU A 414 20.72 8.64 -17.65
N SER A 415 19.74 7.74 -17.76
CA SER A 415 19.27 6.98 -16.60
C SER A 415 20.27 5.88 -16.24
N LYS A 416 20.09 5.26 -15.07
CA LYS A 416 20.65 3.92 -14.84
C LYS A 416 20.02 2.92 -15.81
N SER A 417 20.69 1.79 -16.03
CA SER A 417 20.09 0.67 -16.76
C SER A 417 18.99 0.03 -15.92
N PHE A 418 17.87 -0.30 -16.55
CA PHE A 418 16.72 -0.94 -15.92
C PHE A 418 16.15 -2.04 -16.82
N ALA A 419 15.39 -2.97 -16.24
CA ALA A 419 14.69 -4.02 -16.95
C ALA A 419 13.30 -3.57 -17.41
N ILE A 420 12.85 -4.04 -18.57
CA ILE A 420 11.45 -4.02 -18.98
C ILE A 420 11.01 -5.47 -19.05
N SER A 421 9.96 -5.83 -18.32
CA SER A 421 9.45 -7.21 -18.27
C SER A 421 7.99 -7.27 -17.80
N LYS A 422 7.38 -8.45 -17.81
CA LYS A 422 6.07 -8.70 -17.18
C LYS A 422 6.22 -9.66 -16.01
N PRO A 423 5.47 -9.46 -14.90
CA PRO A 423 5.38 -10.47 -13.85
C PRO A 423 4.90 -11.80 -14.42
N LEU A 424 5.58 -12.89 -14.08
CA LEU A 424 5.11 -14.23 -14.44
C LEU A 424 3.85 -14.61 -13.65
N THR A 425 3.02 -15.48 -14.21
CA THR A 425 1.94 -16.12 -13.46
C THR A 425 2.43 -17.42 -12.86
N LEU A 426 2.67 -17.42 -11.54
CA LEU A 426 2.99 -18.62 -10.78
C LEU A 426 1.71 -19.43 -10.53
N LYS A 427 1.75 -20.74 -10.79
CA LYS A 427 0.65 -21.67 -10.55
C LYS A 427 1.10 -22.83 -9.67
N VAL A 428 0.15 -23.41 -8.94
CA VAL A 428 0.35 -24.64 -8.18
C VAL A 428 -0.21 -25.80 -8.99
N GLY A 429 0.56 -26.88 -9.15
CA GLY A 429 0.13 -28.09 -9.85
C GLY A 429 -0.39 -29.18 -8.90
N PHE A 430 0.19 -29.28 -7.70
CA PHE A 430 -0.35 -30.09 -6.60
C PHE A 430 0.17 -29.58 -5.26
N ASN A 431 -0.55 -29.90 -4.19
CA ASN A 431 -0.18 -29.62 -2.80
C ASN A 431 -0.36 -30.88 -1.94
N CYS A 432 0.62 -31.77 -1.96
CA CYS A 432 0.62 -33.04 -1.21
C CYS A 432 1.22 -32.84 0.20
N SER A 433 1.18 -33.85 1.06
CA SER A 433 1.60 -33.72 2.46
C SER A 433 3.07 -33.30 2.63
N ASP A 434 3.97 -33.81 1.80
CA ASP A 434 5.42 -33.59 1.87
C ASP A 434 5.94 -32.63 0.79
N ARG A 435 5.19 -32.43 -0.30
CA ARG A 435 5.64 -31.69 -1.48
C ARG A 435 4.59 -30.76 -2.05
N VAL A 436 5.08 -29.70 -2.67
CA VAL A 436 4.28 -28.80 -3.51
C VAL A 436 4.92 -28.71 -4.89
N LEU A 437 4.10 -28.73 -5.93
CA LEU A 437 4.54 -28.51 -7.30
C LEU A 437 4.10 -27.12 -7.74
N VAL A 438 5.03 -26.34 -8.27
CA VAL A 438 4.75 -25.05 -8.87
C VAL A 438 5.27 -24.99 -10.29
N TYR A 439 4.62 -24.19 -11.13
CA TYR A 439 5.00 -23.99 -12.52
C TYR A 439 4.57 -22.62 -13.04
N TRP A 440 5.18 -22.17 -14.13
CA TRP A 440 4.92 -20.88 -14.77
C TRP A 440 5.11 -20.96 -16.29
N PRO A 441 4.57 -20.02 -17.08
CA PRO A 441 4.83 -20.01 -18.52
C PRO A 441 6.31 -19.71 -18.83
N LYS A 442 6.83 -20.32 -19.90
CA LYS A 442 8.18 -20.03 -20.40
C LYS A 442 8.26 -18.58 -20.89
N GLN A 443 9.25 -17.85 -20.38
CA GLN A 443 9.60 -16.51 -20.84
C GLN A 443 10.64 -16.60 -21.97
N ALA A 444 10.34 -16.02 -23.13
CA ALA A 444 11.32 -15.91 -24.21
C ALA A 444 12.52 -15.06 -23.72
N GLU A 445 13.73 -15.44 -24.15
CA GLU A 445 15.00 -14.80 -23.79
C GLU A 445 15.41 -14.88 -22.30
N ALA A 446 14.62 -15.56 -21.46
CA ALA A 446 15.05 -15.92 -20.11
C ALA A 446 16.13 -17.01 -20.15
N VAL A 447 17.18 -16.82 -19.35
CA VAL A 447 18.28 -17.76 -19.15
C VAL A 447 17.92 -18.79 -18.06
N ASN A 448 17.29 -18.32 -16.98
CA ASN A 448 16.82 -19.14 -15.87
C ASN A 448 15.72 -18.39 -15.09
N TYR A 449 15.22 -19.01 -14.03
CA TYR A 449 14.17 -18.51 -13.16
C TYR A 449 14.61 -18.65 -11.71
N THR A 450 14.29 -17.65 -10.88
CA THR A 450 14.49 -17.75 -9.43
C THR A 450 13.13 -17.87 -8.74
N VAL A 451 12.96 -18.94 -7.98
CA VAL A 451 11.81 -19.12 -7.09
C VAL A 451 12.18 -18.59 -5.72
N TYR A 452 11.24 -17.89 -5.08
CA TYR A 452 11.40 -17.25 -3.79
C TYR A 452 10.39 -17.81 -2.79
N HIS A 453 10.75 -17.79 -1.51
CA HIS A 453 9.84 -17.98 -0.39
C HIS A 453 9.93 -16.81 0.60
N ILE A 454 8.97 -16.67 1.53
CA ILE A 454 9.15 -15.73 2.64
C ILE A 454 9.90 -16.43 3.78
N LYS A 455 11.01 -15.85 4.20
CA LYS A 455 11.81 -16.27 5.37
C LYS A 455 12.12 -15.04 6.21
N ASN A 456 11.82 -15.08 7.50
CA ASN A 456 11.99 -13.94 8.41
C ASN A 456 11.32 -12.65 7.90
N ASN A 457 10.10 -12.76 7.35
CA ASN A 457 9.34 -11.66 6.74
C ASN A 457 9.98 -11.01 5.50
N VAL A 458 10.99 -11.66 4.90
CA VAL A 458 11.66 -11.17 3.69
C VAL A 458 11.52 -12.21 2.57
N LEU A 459 11.18 -11.73 1.38
CA LEU A 459 11.15 -12.55 0.18
C LEU A 459 12.58 -12.95 -0.22
N THR A 460 12.92 -14.21 0.00
CA THR A 460 14.28 -14.76 -0.09
C THR A 460 14.34 -15.80 -1.20
N ALA A 461 15.43 -15.81 -1.97
CA ALA A 461 15.63 -16.78 -3.05
C ALA A 461 15.73 -18.20 -2.46
N LEU A 462 14.91 -19.11 -2.99
CA LEU A 462 14.90 -20.52 -2.64
C LEU A 462 15.82 -21.31 -3.57
N VAL A 463 15.64 -21.16 -4.88
CA VAL A 463 16.39 -21.90 -5.90
C VAL A 463 16.35 -21.16 -7.24
N THR A 464 17.42 -21.32 -8.04
CA THR A 464 17.48 -20.88 -9.43
C THR A 464 17.58 -22.10 -10.35
N LEU A 465 16.75 -22.15 -11.39
CA LEU A 465 16.64 -23.28 -12.32
C LEU A 465 16.30 -22.81 -13.74
N THR A 466 16.62 -23.61 -14.75
CA THR A 466 16.28 -23.32 -16.15
C THR A 466 14.90 -23.81 -16.57
N ASP A 467 14.35 -24.77 -15.83
CA ASP A 467 13.02 -25.33 -16.09
C ASP A 467 11.92 -24.39 -15.59
N THR A 468 10.70 -24.60 -16.08
CA THR A 468 9.50 -23.82 -15.74
C THR A 468 8.57 -24.55 -14.76
N ILE A 469 9.06 -25.64 -14.18
CA ILE A 469 8.36 -26.48 -13.21
C ILE A 469 9.33 -26.84 -12.07
N LEU A 470 8.81 -26.86 -10.85
CA LEU A 470 9.60 -27.16 -9.66
C LEU A 470 8.75 -27.92 -8.63
N SER A 471 9.20 -29.13 -8.27
CA SER A 471 8.69 -29.87 -7.12
C SER A 471 9.55 -29.54 -5.89
N ILE A 472 8.94 -28.95 -4.87
CA ILE A 472 9.60 -28.48 -3.66
C ILE A 472 9.21 -29.39 -2.50
N ASN A 473 10.18 -29.86 -1.72
CA ASN A 473 9.89 -30.49 -0.44
C ASN A 473 9.50 -29.43 0.58
N LYS A 474 8.35 -29.59 1.24
CA LYS A 474 7.82 -28.60 2.19
C LYS A 474 8.75 -28.37 3.37
N LYS A 475 9.62 -29.32 3.71
CA LYS A 475 10.64 -29.15 4.75
C LYS A 475 11.69 -28.07 4.41
N ASP A 476 11.86 -27.77 3.12
CA ASP A 476 12.80 -26.75 2.63
C ASP A 476 12.16 -25.35 2.57
N LEU A 477 10.86 -25.25 2.84
CA LEU A 477 10.11 -24.00 2.84
C LEU A 477 10.01 -23.41 4.24
N ALA A 478 10.32 -22.12 4.37
CA ALA A 478 10.14 -21.36 5.60
C ALA A 478 8.71 -20.81 5.77
N SER A 479 7.91 -20.83 4.70
CA SER A 479 6.53 -20.32 4.68
C SER A 479 5.73 -20.92 3.52
N THR A 480 4.42 -20.64 3.53
CA THR A 480 3.50 -21.04 2.46
C THR A 480 3.51 -20.11 1.24
N TYR A 481 4.29 -19.03 1.30
CA TYR A 481 4.30 -17.97 0.29
C TYR A 481 5.40 -18.19 -0.74
N LEU A 482 5.03 -18.17 -2.02
CA LEU A 482 5.95 -18.36 -3.13
C LEU A 482 5.82 -17.26 -4.18
N ALA A 483 6.93 -16.90 -4.81
CA ALA A 483 6.98 -16.04 -5.99
C ALA A 483 8.06 -16.54 -6.96
N VAL A 484 7.99 -16.13 -8.22
CA VAL A 484 9.00 -16.46 -9.24
C VAL A 484 9.30 -15.24 -10.10
N ASN A 485 10.54 -15.13 -10.58
CA ASN A 485 10.87 -14.22 -11.66
C ASN A 485 11.68 -14.94 -12.75
N ALA A 486 11.66 -14.38 -13.96
CA ALA A 486 12.58 -14.74 -15.02
C ALA A 486 13.85 -13.88 -14.93
N ASN A 487 15.01 -14.48 -15.21
CA ASN A 487 16.27 -13.77 -15.31
C ASN A 487 16.77 -13.80 -16.75
N GLY A 488 17.12 -12.64 -17.29
CA GLY A 488 17.89 -12.53 -18.52
C GLY A 488 19.39 -12.69 -18.25
N PRO A 489 20.25 -12.48 -19.25
CA PRO A 489 21.70 -12.69 -19.10
C PRO A 489 22.35 -11.90 -17.97
N ASN A 490 21.95 -10.62 -17.80
CA ASN A 490 22.56 -9.70 -16.82
C ASN A 490 21.50 -8.83 -16.12
N PHE A 491 20.25 -9.30 -16.04
CA PHE A 491 19.17 -8.61 -15.32
C PHE A 491 18.13 -9.60 -14.81
N SER A 492 17.41 -9.19 -13.77
CA SER A 492 16.24 -9.89 -13.25
C SER A 492 14.98 -9.17 -13.71
N GLY A 493 14.02 -9.92 -14.25
CA GLY A 493 12.68 -9.40 -14.52
C GLY A 493 11.86 -9.27 -13.25
N LEU A 494 10.67 -8.69 -13.43
CA LEU A 494 9.66 -8.50 -12.39
C LEU A 494 9.29 -9.84 -11.74
N LYS A 495 9.18 -9.80 -10.41
CA LYS A 495 8.67 -10.94 -9.64
C LYS A 495 7.16 -11.08 -9.88
N SER A 496 6.68 -12.31 -9.93
CA SER A 496 5.25 -12.63 -9.87
C SER A 496 4.63 -12.05 -8.59
N TYR A 497 3.31 -11.96 -8.59
CA TYR A 497 2.59 -11.87 -7.32
C TYR A 497 3.01 -13.03 -6.40
N THR A 498 3.16 -12.71 -5.12
CA THR A 498 3.43 -13.74 -4.10
C THR A 498 2.11 -14.42 -3.79
N ILE A 499 2.05 -15.74 -3.97
CA ILE A 499 0.85 -16.54 -3.70
C ILE A 499 1.06 -17.37 -2.43
N ASP A 500 0.00 -17.58 -1.66
CA ASP A 500 -0.05 -18.66 -0.67
C ASP A 500 -0.43 -19.94 -1.40
N TYR A 501 0.50 -20.89 -1.53
CA TYR A 501 0.25 -22.12 -2.28
C TYR A 501 -0.86 -22.98 -1.66
N THR A 502 -1.19 -22.78 -0.38
CA THR A 502 -2.26 -23.52 0.31
C THR A 502 -3.66 -23.00 -0.02
N GLN A 503 -3.77 -21.77 -0.54
CA GLN A 503 -5.04 -21.11 -0.84
C GLN A 503 -5.38 -21.15 -2.34
N GLN A 504 -4.71 -22.00 -3.12
CA GLN A 504 -4.89 -22.08 -4.58
C GLN A 504 -6.01 -23.04 -5.01
N GLY A 505 -6.82 -23.54 -4.07
CA GLY A 505 -7.94 -24.44 -4.37
C GLY A 505 -7.49 -25.81 -4.90
N LEU A 506 -6.36 -26.30 -4.41
CA LEU A 506 -5.73 -27.56 -4.86
C LEU A 506 -5.28 -28.37 -3.64
N SER A 507 -5.67 -29.65 -3.65
CA SER A 507 -5.16 -30.69 -2.74
C SER A 507 -4.02 -31.46 -3.43
N CYS A 508 -3.73 -32.69 -2.99
CA CYS A 508 -2.77 -33.54 -3.68
C CYS A 508 -3.36 -33.99 -5.02
N TYR A 509 -2.94 -33.34 -6.10
CA TYR A 509 -3.41 -33.46 -7.49
C TYR A 509 -4.87 -33.06 -7.76
N GLN A 510 -5.80 -33.31 -6.83
CA GLN A 510 -7.20 -32.92 -6.96
C GLN A 510 -7.38 -31.40 -6.92
N GLN A 511 -8.02 -30.85 -7.96
CA GLN A 511 -8.55 -29.50 -7.97
C GLN A 511 -10.04 -29.49 -7.63
N SER A 512 -10.81 -30.38 -8.28
CA SER A 512 -12.20 -30.61 -7.94
C SER A 512 -12.57 -32.06 -8.23
N PHE A 513 -13.47 -32.60 -7.42
CA PHE A 513 -14.08 -33.90 -7.67
C PHE A 513 -15.55 -33.81 -7.31
N SER A 514 -16.43 -34.06 -8.27
CA SER A 514 -17.87 -33.94 -8.11
C SER A 514 -18.59 -35.06 -8.86
N GLY A 515 -19.89 -35.20 -8.60
CA GLY A 515 -20.73 -36.07 -9.40
C GLY A 515 -22.18 -35.66 -9.35
N VAL A 516 -22.94 -36.19 -10.30
CA VAL A 516 -24.35 -35.88 -10.50
C VAL A 516 -25.07 -37.12 -11.03
N VAL A 517 -26.31 -37.30 -10.58
CA VAL A 517 -27.20 -38.34 -11.12
C VAL A 517 -27.81 -37.83 -12.42
N VAL A 518 -27.60 -38.56 -13.52
CA VAL A 518 -28.13 -38.23 -14.86
C VAL A 518 -28.62 -39.52 -15.50
N ASN A 519 -29.89 -39.55 -15.93
CA ASN A 519 -30.50 -40.70 -16.61
C ASN A 519 -30.30 -42.04 -15.87
N SER A 520 -30.55 -42.07 -14.56
CA SER A 520 -30.34 -43.25 -13.70
C SER A 520 -28.89 -43.78 -13.66
N GLN A 521 -27.91 -42.95 -14.02
CA GLN A 521 -26.48 -43.23 -13.92
C GLN A 521 -25.81 -42.13 -13.09
N ILE A 522 -24.61 -42.40 -12.58
CA ILE A 522 -23.82 -41.37 -11.88
C ILE A 522 -22.68 -40.93 -12.79
N LYS A 523 -22.71 -39.66 -13.19
CA LYS A 523 -21.59 -38.99 -13.84
C LYS A 523 -20.66 -38.45 -12.78
N LEU A 524 -19.39 -38.82 -12.84
CA LEU A 524 -18.32 -38.32 -11.98
C LEU A 524 -17.39 -37.44 -12.82
N ASP A 525 -17.12 -36.23 -12.35
CA ASP A 525 -16.24 -35.28 -12.99
C ASP A 525 -15.06 -34.95 -12.05
N LEU A 526 -13.85 -35.05 -12.58
CA LEU A 526 -12.61 -34.82 -11.87
C LEU A 526 -11.77 -33.78 -12.63
N ALA A 527 -11.37 -32.72 -11.94
CA ALA A 527 -10.33 -31.81 -12.41
C ALA A 527 -9.07 -31.99 -11.55
N ILE A 528 -7.91 -32.07 -12.20
CA ILE A 528 -6.61 -32.17 -11.54
C ILE A 528 -5.74 -30.94 -11.86
N GLY A 529 -4.87 -30.55 -10.93
CA GLY A 529 -3.97 -29.41 -11.12
C GLY A 529 -2.76 -29.71 -12.00
N SER A 530 -2.36 -30.98 -12.13
CA SER A 530 -1.20 -31.39 -12.93
C SER A 530 -1.21 -32.88 -13.25
N THR A 531 -0.61 -33.25 -14.37
CA THR A 531 -0.27 -34.64 -14.73
C THR A 531 1.16 -35.02 -14.33
N TYR A 532 1.92 -34.11 -13.73
CA TYR A 532 3.33 -34.32 -13.39
C TYR A 532 3.52 -35.51 -12.44
N ASN A 533 4.35 -36.47 -12.83
CA ASN A 533 4.60 -37.72 -12.10
C ASN A 533 3.35 -38.59 -11.86
N LEU A 534 2.22 -38.34 -12.52
CA LEU A 534 1.05 -39.22 -12.45
C LEU A 534 1.12 -40.30 -13.54
N LYS A 535 0.85 -41.54 -13.16
CA LYS A 535 0.77 -42.69 -14.06
C LYS A 535 -0.68 -42.98 -14.44
N ARG A 536 -1.58 -43.00 -13.46
CA ARG A 536 -3.00 -43.35 -13.67
C ARG A 536 -3.92 -42.82 -12.57
N ILE A 537 -5.19 -42.77 -12.92
CA ILE A 537 -6.34 -42.44 -12.08
C ILE A 537 -7.16 -43.72 -11.88
N VAL A 538 -7.38 -44.10 -10.64
CA VAL A 538 -8.22 -45.24 -10.25
C VAL A 538 -9.50 -44.70 -9.65
N TRP A 539 -10.60 -44.87 -10.36
CA TRP A 539 -11.93 -44.51 -9.88
C TRP A 539 -12.43 -45.61 -8.96
N GLU A 540 -12.87 -45.25 -7.76
CA GLU A 540 -13.26 -46.21 -6.74
C GLU A 540 -14.64 -45.89 -6.17
N LYS A 541 -15.36 -46.96 -5.84
CA LYS A 541 -16.68 -46.91 -5.21
C LYS A 541 -16.66 -47.69 -3.92
N GLN A 542 -17.34 -47.18 -2.91
CA GLN A 542 -17.50 -47.87 -1.64
C GLN A 542 -18.37 -49.13 -1.81
N THR A 543 -17.83 -50.29 -1.46
CA THR A 543 -18.50 -51.61 -1.57
C THR A 543 -18.76 -52.26 -0.21
N GLY A 544 -18.14 -51.76 0.86
CA GLY A 544 -18.37 -52.15 2.25
C GLY A 544 -18.01 -51.02 3.22
N LEU A 545 -18.17 -51.24 4.53
CA LEU A 545 -17.80 -50.23 5.54
C LEU A 545 -16.31 -49.88 5.40
N ASN A 546 -16.02 -48.65 4.96
CA ASN A 546 -14.67 -48.16 4.61
C ASN A 546 -13.89 -48.98 3.56
N THR A 547 -14.56 -49.87 2.82
CA THR A 547 -13.95 -50.69 1.75
C THR A 547 -14.30 -50.10 0.39
N TYR A 548 -13.28 -49.87 -0.44
CA TYR A 548 -13.42 -49.32 -1.79
C TYR A 548 -12.93 -50.32 -2.84
N SER A 549 -13.64 -50.39 -3.96
CA SER A 549 -13.28 -51.22 -5.10
C SER A 549 -13.17 -50.37 -6.36
N SER A 550 -12.22 -50.70 -7.23
CA SER A 550 -12.02 -50.00 -8.50
C SER A 550 -13.19 -50.25 -9.45
N ILE A 551 -13.73 -49.17 -10.01
CA ILE A 551 -14.70 -49.17 -11.11
C ILE A 551 -13.95 -49.17 -12.44
N LYS A 552 -12.97 -48.26 -12.56
CA LYS A 552 -12.16 -48.06 -13.75
C LYS A 552 -10.76 -47.60 -13.35
N THR A 553 -9.76 -48.10 -14.07
CA THR A 553 -8.41 -47.53 -14.08
C THR A 553 -8.18 -46.88 -15.43
N GLN A 554 -7.73 -45.63 -15.43
CA GLN A 554 -7.42 -44.86 -16.62
C GLN A 554 -5.99 -44.33 -16.52
N ASP A 555 -5.14 -44.65 -17.49
CA ASP A 555 -3.79 -44.06 -17.56
C ASP A 555 -3.88 -42.56 -17.91
N ILE A 556 -2.88 -41.80 -17.48
CA ILE A 556 -2.86 -40.35 -17.70
C ILE A 556 -2.59 -40.03 -19.16
N GLU A 557 -3.41 -39.13 -19.71
CA GLU A 557 -3.27 -38.63 -21.07
C GLU A 557 -2.52 -37.30 -21.07
N ARG A 558 -1.74 -37.06 -22.14
CA ARG A 558 -0.99 -35.82 -22.29
C ARG A 558 -1.95 -34.65 -22.47
N ASP A 559 -1.67 -33.54 -21.77
CA ASP A 559 -2.44 -32.29 -21.82
C ASP A 559 -3.91 -32.40 -21.35
N THR A 560 -4.30 -33.50 -20.71
CA THR A 560 -5.64 -33.71 -20.14
C THR A 560 -5.63 -33.49 -18.62
N LEU A 561 -6.37 -32.48 -18.16
CA LEU A 561 -6.58 -32.16 -16.73
C LEU A 561 -8.00 -32.43 -16.25
N HIS A 562 -8.92 -32.78 -17.15
CA HIS A 562 -10.32 -33.08 -16.84
C HIS A 562 -10.64 -34.50 -17.25
N TYR A 563 -11.18 -35.27 -16.32
CA TYR A 563 -11.53 -36.67 -16.52
C TYR A 563 -12.98 -36.89 -16.09
N THR A 564 -13.68 -37.74 -16.83
CA THR A 564 -15.08 -38.07 -16.54
C THR A 564 -15.26 -39.59 -16.53
N LEU A 565 -16.05 -40.09 -15.59
CA LEU A 565 -16.50 -41.49 -15.53
C LEU A 565 -18.03 -41.55 -15.40
N MET A 566 -18.65 -42.47 -16.13
CA MET A 566 -20.04 -42.86 -15.91
C MET A 566 -20.09 -44.17 -15.13
N ASP A 567 -20.63 -44.15 -13.90
CA ASP A 567 -21.07 -45.36 -13.21
C ASP A 567 -22.47 -45.71 -13.70
N VAL A 568 -22.53 -46.72 -14.57
CA VAL A 568 -23.77 -47.18 -15.20
C VAL A 568 -24.57 -48.17 -14.34
N ASN A 569 -24.00 -48.65 -13.23
CA ASN A 569 -24.63 -49.60 -12.32
C ASN A 569 -24.57 -49.12 -10.85
N PRO A 570 -25.11 -47.92 -10.54
CA PRO A 570 -25.21 -47.45 -9.16
C PRO A 570 -26.13 -48.36 -8.33
N LYS A 571 -25.77 -48.63 -7.06
CA LYS A 571 -26.67 -49.32 -6.14
C LYS A 571 -27.64 -48.30 -5.56
N LYS A 572 -28.80 -48.76 -5.07
CA LYS A 572 -29.74 -47.91 -4.34
C LYS A 572 -29.10 -47.34 -3.06
N GLY A 573 -29.43 -46.10 -2.73
CA GLY A 573 -29.00 -45.40 -1.52
C GLY A 573 -27.72 -44.59 -1.70
N VAL A 574 -27.14 -44.12 -0.60
CA VAL A 574 -25.93 -43.27 -0.60
C VAL A 574 -24.77 -44.00 -1.28
N GLN A 575 -24.37 -43.52 -2.45
CA GLN A 575 -23.19 -43.98 -3.17
C GLN A 575 -22.01 -43.07 -2.80
N ARG A 576 -20.91 -43.67 -2.33
CA ARG A 576 -19.67 -42.93 -2.03
C ARG A 576 -18.58 -43.27 -3.02
N TYR A 577 -17.96 -42.24 -3.56
CA TYR A 577 -16.89 -42.34 -4.55
C TYR A 577 -15.64 -41.62 -4.08
N ARG A 578 -14.50 -42.12 -4.55
CA ARG A 578 -13.21 -41.45 -4.45
C ARG A 578 -12.37 -41.78 -5.67
N VAL A 579 -11.27 -41.05 -5.82
CA VAL A 579 -10.25 -41.26 -6.83
C VAL A 579 -8.94 -41.55 -6.13
N THR A 580 -8.24 -42.59 -6.55
CA THR A 580 -6.85 -42.84 -6.18
C THR A 580 -5.93 -42.44 -7.34
N PHE A 581 -5.03 -41.49 -7.09
CA PHE A 581 -3.95 -41.11 -7.99
C PHE A 581 -2.75 -42.02 -7.74
N GLU A 582 -2.29 -42.75 -8.75
CA GLU A 582 -1.05 -43.53 -8.69
C GLU A 582 0.04 -42.81 -9.48
N THR A 583 1.17 -42.55 -8.82
CA THR A 583 2.33 -41.90 -9.44
C THR A 583 3.21 -42.91 -10.19
N ILE A 584 4.14 -42.40 -11.00
CA ILE A 584 5.08 -43.26 -11.76
C ILE A 584 5.99 -44.07 -10.82
N ASP A 585 6.34 -43.50 -9.67
CA ASP A 585 7.10 -44.13 -8.58
C ASP A 585 6.25 -45.03 -7.66
N GLY A 586 4.96 -45.19 -7.95
CA GLY A 586 4.07 -46.15 -7.27
C GLY A 586 3.43 -45.64 -5.97
N LEU A 587 3.59 -44.36 -5.62
CA LEU A 587 2.86 -43.74 -4.52
C LEU A 587 1.38 -43.60 -4.88
N LYS A 588 0.53 -43.64 -3.85
CA LYS A 588 -0.93 -43.55 -4.01
C LYS A 588 -1.49 -42.46 -3.12
N PHE A 589 -2.29 -41.58 -3.71
CA PHE A 589 -2.97 -40.49 -3.02
C PHE A 589 -4.48 -40.59 -3.28
N THR A 590 -5.29 -40.42 -2.25
CA THR A 590 -6.76 -40.45 -2.39
C THR A 590 -7.32 -39.04 -2.41
N SER A 591 -8.34 -38.84 -3.25
CA SER A 591 -9.22 -37.69 -3.22
C SER A 591 -10.05 -37.64 -1.94
N ASP A 592 -10.74 -36.52 -1.75
CA ASP A 592 -11.89 -36.48 -0.84
C ASP A 592 -12.97 -37.45 -1.31
N ILE A 593 -13.79 -37.92 -0.36
CA ILE A 593 -14.93 -38.78 -0.65
C ILE A 593 -16.13 -37.91 -0.97
N ILE A 594 -16.73 -38.12 -2.15
CA ILE A 594 -18.04 -37.54 -2.46
C ILE A 594 -19.13 -38.58 -2.19
N ALA A 595 -20.27 -38.11 -1.69
CA ALA A 595 -21.45 -38.92 -1.45
C ALA A 595 -22.60 -38.37 -2.30
N LEU A 596 -23.31 -39.27 -2.98
CA LEU A 596 -24.45 -38.96 -3.82
C LEU A 596 -25.60 -39.89 -3.46
N ASP A 597 -26.78 -39.33 -3.25
CA ASP A 597 -27.99 -40.13 -3.06
C ASP A 597 -28.46 -40.65 -4.42
N PHE A 598 -28.39 -41.97 -4.60
CA PHE A 598 -28.97 -42.62 -5.77
C PHE A 598 -30.32 -43.23 -5.39
N LEU A 599 -31.38 -42.51 -5.75
CA LEU A 599 -32.77 -42.89 -5.58
C LEU A 599 -33.38 -43.15 -6.98
N LYS A 600 -34.30 -44.10 -7.07
CA LYS A 600 -35.15 -44.24 -8.28
C LYS A 600 -36.20 -43.12 -8.33
N GLU A 601 -36.81 -42.89 -9.49
CA GLU A 601 -37.80 -41.82 -9.70
C GLU A 601 -38.97 -41.83 -8.69
N ASP A 602 -39.34 -43.00 -8.18
CA ASP A 602 -40.43 -43.24 -7.23
C ASP A 602 -39.99 -43.32 -5.75
N GLU A 603 -38.70 -43.08 -5.47
CA GLU A 603 -38.13 -43.25 -4.14
C GLU A 603 -37.85 -41.92 -3.42
N PHE A 604 -37.92 -41.96 -2.09
CA PHE A 604 -37.68 -40.81 -1.22
C PHE A 604 -36.64 -41.16 -0.16
N LEU A 605 -35.71 -40.25 0.08
CA LEU A 605 -34.85 -40.24 1.26
C LEU A 605 -35.44 -39.26 2.28
N TYR A 606 -35.52 -39.66 3.55
CA TYR A 606 -36.02 -38.78 4.61
C TYR A 606 -35.13 -38.85 5.87
N TYR A 607 -34.85 -37.69 6.48
CA TYR A 607 -33.98 -37.59 7.66
C TYR A 607 -34.19 -36.27 8.44
N PRO A 608 -33.85 -36.22 9.75
CA PRO A 608 -33.45 -37.34 10.59
C PRO A 608 -34.64 -38.22 10.98
N ASN A 609 -34.36 -39.50 11.28
CA ASN A 609 -35.32 -40.44 11.85
C ASN A 609 -34.66 -41.11 13.08
N PRO A 610 -35.06 -40.80 14.32
CA PRO A 610 -36.28 -40.09 14.71
C PRO A 610 -36.27 -38.60 14.35
N VAL A 611 -37.45 -38.09 14.03
CA VAL A 611 -37.69 -36.70 13.65
C VAL A 611 -37.50 -35.79 14.85
N THR A 612 -36.80 -34.68 14.62
CA THR A 612 -36.61 -33.63 15.62
C THR A 612 -37.65 -32.52 15.39
N GLN A 613 -37.22 -31.33 15.01
CA GLN A 613 -38.08 -30.21 14.66
C GLN A 613 -38.51 -30.24 13.18
N TYR A 614 -37.62 -30.71 12.31
CA TYR A 614 -37.83 -30.74 10.87
C TYR A 614 -37.54 -32.14 10.32
N LEU A 615 -38.27 -32.51 9.27
CA LEU A 615 -37.97 -33.65 8.43
C LEU A 615 -37.57 -33.14 7.04
N THR A 616 -36.39 -33.51 6.58
CA THR A 616 -35.98 -33.29 5.19
C THR A 616 -36.43 -34.48 4.36
N ILE A 617 -37.11 -34.24 3.25
CA ILE A 617 -37.45 -35.26 2.25
C ILE A 617 -36.77 -34.89 0.93
N SER A 618 -36.09 -35.85 0.33
CA SER A 618 -35.41 -35.75 -0.96
C SER A 618 -35.98 -36.82 -1.91
N PRO A 619 -36.73 -36.43 -2.96
CA PRO A 619 -37.21 -37.37 -3.98
C PRO A 619 -36.08 -37.80 -4.93
N GLY A 620 -36.22 -38.97 -5.53
CA GLY A 620 -35.35 -39.44 -6.63
C GLY A 620 -35.75 -38.94 -8.01
N SER A 621 -36.88 -38.24 -8.14
CA SER A 621 -37.28 -37.50 -9.34
C SER A 621 -37.43 -36.00 -9.05
N PHE A 622 -37.45 -35.20 -10.13
CA PHE A 622 -37.76 -33.76 -10.06
C PHE A 622 -39.27 -33.49 -10.16
N GLU A 623 -40.11 -34.52 -10.08
CA GLU A 623 -41.56 -34.35 -10.10
C GLU A 623 -42.08 -33.83 -8.74
N GLN A 624 -43.24 -33.17 -8.78
CA GLN A 624 -43.91 -32.78 -7.54
C GLN A 624 -44.42 -34.02 -6.81
N TYR A 625 -44.29 -34.01 -5.49
CA TYR A 625 -44.80 -35.09 -4.64
C TYR A 625 -45.72 -34.55 -3.56
N ASP A 626 -46.69 -35.36 -3.17
CA ASP A 626 -47.57 -35.08 -2.03
C ASP A 626 -46.99 -35.77 -0.79
N PHE A 627 -46.81 -35.01 0.29
CA PHE A 627 -46.40 -35.51 1.60
C PHE A 627 -47.57 -35.44 2.58
N GLU A 628 -48.04 -36.60 3.02
CA GLU A 628 -49.15 -36.73 3.96
C GLU A 628 -48.71 -37.52 5.20
N LEU A 629 -48.96 -36.96 6.39
CA LEU A 629 -48.72 -37.63 7.67
C LEU A 629 -50.05 -37.93 8.34
N TYR A 630 -50.22 -39.14 8.85
CA TYR A 630 -51.42 -39.57 9.58
C TYR A 630 -51.07 -39.99 11.00
N ASN A 631 -51.97 -39.74 11.96
CA ASN A 631 -51.83 -40.30 13.31
C ASN A 631 -52.29 -41.77 13.36
N MET A 632 -52.07 -42.45 14.49
CA MET A 632 -52.46 -43.86 14.68
C MET A 632 -53.99 -44.11 14.60
N LEU A 633 -54.80 -43.04 14.66
CA LEU A 633 -56.26 -43.10 14.50
C LEU A 633 -56.69 -42.84 13.04
N GLY A 634 -55.75 -42.74 12.10
CA GLY A 634 -55.99 -42.48 10.69
C GLY A 634 -56.36 -41.03 10.36
N SER A 635 -56.22 -40.10 11.30
CA SER A 635 -56.46 -38.67 11.05
C SER A 635 -55.23 -38.02 10.41
N LYS A 636 -55.43 -37.29 9.30
CA LYS A 636 -54.38 -36.55 8.59
C LYS A 636 -53.89 -35.37 9.43
N ILE A 637 -52.60 -35.31 9.74
CA ILE A 637 -51.93 -34.28 10.55
C ILE A 637 -51.21 -33.27 9.67
N ILE A 638 -50.50 -33.73 8.63
CA ILE A 638 -49.76 -32.90 7.67
C ILE A 638 -50.23 -33.26 6.27
N ASN A 639 -50.38 -32.25 5.42
CA ASN A 639 -50.65 -32.39 3.98
C ASN A 639 -49.97 -31.25 3.25
N GLU A 640 -48.81 -31.52 2.67
CA GLU A 640 -48.02 -30.53 1.96
C GLU A 640 -47.53 -31.09 0.63
N LYS A 641 -47.25 -30.18 -0.31
CA LYS A 641 -46.61 -30.53 -1.58
C LYS A 641 -45.13 -30.21 -1.53
N GLY A 642 -44.32 -31.14 -2.01
CA GLY A 642 -42.89 -30.98 -2.16
C GLY A 642 -42.47 -30.85 -3.61
N ASN A 643 -41.41 -30.07 -3.86
CA ASN A 643 -40.69 -30.09 -5.13
C ASN A 643 -39.18 -30.07 -4.85
N GLY A 644 -38.47 -31.11 -5.32
CA GLY A 644 -37.07 -31.33 -4.95
C GLY A 644 -36.88 -31.60 -3.46
N THR A 645 -35.67 -31.37 -2.95
CA THR A 645 -35.37 -31.55 -1.52
C THR A 645 -36.03 -30.44 -0.70
N GLN A 646 -36.93 -30.80 0.20
CA GLN A 646 -37.69 -29.84 1.01
C GLN A 646 -37.72 -30.25 2.48
N GLN A 647 -37.73 -29.25 3.36
CA GLN A 647 -37.90 -29.43 4.80
C GLN A 647 -39.36 -29.19 5.19
N PHE A 648 -39.92 -30.12 5.94
CA PHE A 648 -41.27 -30.07 6.49
C PHE A 648 -41.19 -29.83 8.00
N ASP A 649 -42.03 -28.93 8.52
CA ASP A 649 -42.04 -28.55 9.94
C ASP A 649 -42.89 -29.52 10.77
N PHE A 650 -42.26 -30.14 11.77
CA PHE A 650 -42.87 -31.09 12.69
C PHE A 650 -43.05 -30.53 14.11
N ASN A 651 -42.92 -29.21 14.31
CA ASN A 651 -43.13 -28.54 15.61
C ASN A 651 -44.48 -28.84 16.29
N LYS A 652 -45.50 -29.18 15.49
CA LYS A 652 -46.85 -29.55 15.99
C LYS A 652 -46.96 -31.03 16.38
N CYS A 653 -45.93 -31.83 16.13
CA CYS A 653 -45.84 -33.24 16.48
C CYS A 653 -44.98 -33.44 17.73
N LEU A 654 -45.17 -34.57 18.44
CA LEU A 654 -44.34 -34.91 19.60
C LEU A 654 -42.89 -35.19 19.17
N PRO A 655 -41.88 -34.71 19.92
CA PRO A 655 -40.47 -34.99 19.63
C PRO A 655 -40.17 -36.50 19.69
N GLY A 656 -39.25 -36.97 18.84
CA GLY A 656 -38.83 -38.38 18.83
C GLY A 656 -39.74 -39.30 17.98
N LEU A 657 -40.53 -38.73 17.07
CA LEU A 657 -41.37 -39.47 16.14
C LEU A 657 -40.51 -40.29 15.17
N TYR A 658 -40.83 -41.57 14.99
CA TYR A 658 -40.18 -42.41 13.98
C TYR A 658 -41.07 -42.50 12.74
N ILE A 659 -40.51 -42.25 11.57
CA ILE A 659 -41.16 -42.51 10.28
C ILE A 659 -40.73 -43.90 9.82
N VAL A 660 -41.71 -44.78 9.56
CA VAL A 660 -41.47 -46.18 9.17
C VAL A 660 -41.81 -46.36 7.71
#